data_AF-A0A317U3N3-F1
#
_entry.id   AF-A0A317U3N3-F1
#
_cell.length_a   1.000
_cell.length_b   1.000
_cell.length_c   1.000
_cell.angle_alpha   90.00
_cell.angle_beta   90.00
_cell.angle_gamma   90.00
#
_symmetry.space_group_name_H-M   'P 1'
#
loop_
_entity.id
_entity.type
_entity.pdbx_description
1 polymer ?
#
loop_
_entity_poly.entity_id
_entity_poly.type
_entity_poly.pdbx_seq_one_letter_code
_entity_poly.pdbx_strand_id
1 'polypeptide(L)'
;MPTPEIRAKLQAIYLQALHTAAKDIYAAKTKMNPEYFPMDPQGRVIIDVQLSADNWNNIYKDYLALREINQDEQLQEFDDVDAFKREFHALLGHPIQEITSVSFDLQTSSQLKSPLDSTLKKKLPQNKSQEILQAYQGLAKGRIISLHQETHFHAHLIGRMLKTAVHAEGRDYNDTEFQQGIEAALSRLNPYIMKLQADALKKAYAKANKRAPFDQEQFATTLNAELDKARNKLLPYIAKTIRVEVIMATGIQFDANITRHLSKHLAEATTASANDFVHIDKGTGFISFIGASEHTSHHQELGESHLADRMMYSHHLLGDDVVPLSHRQQVRVPSLAVKQLHPITQKLLQQEVKQGKNIESKDDSLVNKEITKLDPKNKLSKKERDQICKEYITINKLLVKKYPKALYSDENIKWAFNELIVNDTVEKLRYLQDKYQLGGDVRRSAGSQFPQAFIYNLYTTLNKGNPAGIYDESKNKQSQSAEHILAAAHAYNRANPLKPLCLVQNIAVNGWGHELSIHDKNSELVNEAALMTQMASLHTIYEIIRDKNDRKRVESLFAEYDHFLALDYGPSFYSYLKSEKPEVLTTLNHLQSSMTVPDAAPSSEFQWEEHRAAIVDNVKVAIVSLFKEGAFGHHENGFTYQALSVFAEKASIGGCKSANERAQAVNGRVSILDFVSLDNSARESLLKRYLSDTEAERLINLANELETSIYCKNTADITKNLDALYEALNLEGFQAVISFIDQGGHAKLGTRTSIFSDTNNAETVTTHVKNASKWQCHKGLTDNVLREFCGVEKISYLSELKTAGKAILGIAVGGALIEAGAFGIAVVGFGLAVSAFPPVAIAIGVGAGVAAGVIALVLLGDFLYRLATKNSAQKARFEELQKRNITLIEMSNQKKPEADQDPRYGQEEQANAGNASSVPVGKWRDTKSAYIPDRNGPVISTSYAKTVLNEGRESQKDVLDSTVGARTFRMDSSGGEDL
;
A
#
# COMPACT_ATOMS: atom_id res chain seq x y z
N MET A 1 19.32 -10.41 17.00
CA MET A 1 17.90 -10.14 16.68
C MET A 1 17.01 -11.18 17.32
N PRO A 2 15.79 -10.81 17.75
CA PRO A 2 14.84 -11.77 18.27
C PRO A 2 14.46 -12.78 17.18
N THR A 3 14.21 -14.02 17.60
CA THR A 3 13.62 -15.03 16.72
C THR A 3 12.26 -14.55 16.21
N PRO A 4 11.73 -15.08 15.09
CA PRO A 4 10.39 -14.74 14.61
C PRO A 4 9.30 -14.90 15.69
N GLU A 5 9.45 -15.91 16.54
CA GLU A 5 8.55 -16.16 17.67
C GLU A 5 8.63 -15.05 18.73
N ILE A 6 9.83 -14.69 19.19
CA ILE A 6 10.01 -13.58 20.15
C ILE A 6 9.45 -12.29 19.56
N ARG A 7 9.74 -12.01 18.28
CA ARG A 7 9.21 -10.83 17.59
C ARG A 7 7.68 -10.83 17.57
N ALA A 8 7.04 -11.97 17.33
CA ALA A 8 5.57 -12.09 17.35
C ALA A 8 4.99 -11.75 18.72
N LYS A 9 5.63 -12.23 19.79
CA LYS A 9 5.23 -11.94 21.18
C LYS A 9 5.35 -10.44 21.49
N LEU A 10 6.44 -9.80 21.06
CA LEU A 10 6.62 -8.35 21.24
C LEU A 10 5.61 -7.51 20.45
N GLN A 11 5.33 -7.91 19.20
CA GLN A 11 4.30 -7.27 18.39
C GLN A 11 2.91 -7.42 19.03
N ALA A 12 2.58 -8.58 19.58
CA ALA A 12 1.33 -8.80 20.31
C ALA A 12 1.20 -7.89 21.55
N ILE A 13 2.28 -7.75 22.35
CA ILE A 13 2.34 -6.82 23.49
C ILE A 13 2.06 -5.38 23.03
N TYR A 14 2.71 -4.95 21.94
CA TYR A 14 2.51 -3.60 21.39
C TYR A 14 1.06 -3.39 20.92
N LEU A 15 0.48 -4.35 20.20
CA LEU A 15 -0.90 -4.27 19.75
C LEU A 15 -1.90 -4.33 20.91
N GLN A 16 -1.62 -5.08 21.98
CA GLN A 16 -2.41 -5.11 23.20
C GLN A 16 -2.45 -3.73 23.87
N ALA A 17 -1.30 -3.05 23.96
CA ALA A 17 -1.20 -1.72 24.54
C ALA A 17 -2.01 -0.69 23.71
N LEU A 18 -1.91 -0.73 22.39
CA LEU A 18 -2.70 0.11 21.49
C LEU A 18 -4.21 -0.18 21.59
N HIS A 19 -4.59 -1.46 21.66
CA HIS A 19 -5.98 -1.88 21.82
C HIS A 19 -6.57 -1.35 23.13
N THR A 20 -5.83 -1.49 24.23
CA THR A 20 -6.23 -1.02 25.56
C THR A 20 -6.36 0.50 25.59
N ALA A 21 -5.35 1.23 25.09
CA ALA A 21 -5.39 2.69 25.04
C ALA A 21 -6.56 3.20 24.17
N ALA A 22 -6.83 2.57 23.01
CA ALA A 22 -7.99 2.92 22.18
C ALA A 22 -9.32 2.73 22.93
N LYS A 23 -9.45 1.62 23.67
CA LYS A 23 -10.64 1.33 24.50
C LYS A 23 -10.83 2.37 25.59
N ASP A 24 -9.76 2.76 26.28
CA ASP A 24 -9.80 3.76 27.35
C ASP A 24 -10.16 5.16 26.81
N ILE A 25 -9.54 5.57 25.70
CA ILE A 25 -9.87 6.83 25.01
C ILE A 25 -11.34 6.82 24.58
N TYR A 26 -11.82 5.72 24.00
CA TYR A 26 -13.22 5.57 23.61
C TYR A 26 -14.15 5.76 24.80
N ALA A 27 -13.91 5.03 25.89
CA ALA A 27 -14.73 5.09 27.10
C ALA A 27 -14.73 6.49 27.74
N ALA A 28 -13.57 7.13 27.85
CA ALA A 28 -13.43 8.46 28.44
C ALA A 28 -14.17 9.53 27.62
N LYS A 29 -13.96 9.56 26.30
CA LYS A 29 -14.56 10.57 25.42
C LYS A 29 -16.06 10.38 25.25
N THR A 30 -16.54 9.14 25.12
CA THR A 30 -17.99 8.87 24.99
C THR A 30 -18.77 9.11 26.28
N LYS A 31 -18.14 8.95 27.45
CA LYS A 31 -18.71 9.36 28.73
C LYS A 31 -18.97 10.87 28.79
N MET A 32 -18.09 11.68 28.21
CA MET A 32 -18.25 13.14 28.15
C MET A 32 -19.21 13.58 27.05
N ASN A 33 -19.10 12.97 25.87
CA ASN A 33 -19.96 13.24 24.72
C ASN A 33 -20.18 11.96 23.91
N PRO A 34 -21.39 11.35 23.96
CA PRO A 34 -21.71 10.13 23.22
C PRO A 34 -21.56 10.25 21.69
N GLU A 35 -21.58 11.47 21.16
CA GLU A 35 -21.42 11.77 19.73
C GLU A 35 -20.01 12.26 19.37
N TYR A 36 -19.05 12.15 20.30
CA TYR A 36 -17.67 12.62 20.09
C TYR A 36 -17.03 12.02 18.85
N PHE A 37 -17.10 10.69 18.70
CA PHE A 37 -16.52 10.01 17.56
C PHE A 37 -17.51 9.96 16.40
N PRO A 38 -17.08 10.39 15.20
CA PRO A 38 -17.69 9.98 13.96
C PRO A 38 -17.72 8.44 13.91
N MET A 39 -18.91 7.85 14.05
CA MET A 39 -19.08 6.40 14.05
C MET A 39 -19.27 5.87 12.64
N ASP A 40 -18.62 4.77 12.32
CA ASP A 40 -18.97 3.94 11.18
C ASP A 40 -20.26 3.16 11.49
N PRO A 41 -21.27 3.19 10.62
CA PRO A 41 -22.42 2.30 10.74
C PRO A 41 -22.09 0.81 10.84
N GLN A 42 -20.88 0.36 10.49
CA GLN A 42 -20.44 -1.00 10.77
C GLN A 42 -20.05 -1.23 12.24
N GLY A 43 -20.24 -0.25 13.12
CA GLY A 43 -19.84 -0.34 14.53
C GLY A 43 -18.33 -0.23 14.70
N ARG A 44 -17.69 0.69 13.97
CA ARG A 44 -16.26 1.00 14.11
C ARG A 44 -16.07 2.49 14.36
N VAL A 45 -14.99 2.85 15.02
CA VAL A 45 -14.52 4.23 15.14
C VAL A 45 -13.03 4.25 14.84
N ILE A 46 -12.53 5.38 14.35
CA ILE A 46 -11.09 5.58 14.18
C ILE A 46 -10.62 6.47 15.34
N ILE A 47 -9.64 5.99 16.08
CA ILE A 47 -9.09 6.64 17.27
C ILE A 47 -7.59 6.80 17.04
N ASP A 48 -7.10 8.03 17.07
CA ASP A 48 -5.67 8.29 17.07
C ASP A 48 -5.13 8.07 18.49
N VAL A 49 -4.19 7.13 18.62
CA VAL A 49 -3.59 6.69 19.87
C VAL A 49 -2.14 7.11 19.89
N GLN A 50 -1.77 7.85 20.94
CA GLN A 50 -0.39 8.08 21.35
C GLN A 50 -0.20 7.38 22.70
N LEU A 51 0.72 6.43 22.76
CA LEU A 51 0.96 5.66 24.00
C LEU A 51 1.56 6.55 25.07
N SER A 52 0.91 6.62 26.24
CA SER A 52 1.38 7.34 27.41
C SER A 52 2.60 6.67 28.06
N ALA A 53 3.27 7.37 28.98
CA ALA A 53 4.36 6.79 29.77
C ALA A 53 3.91 5.52 30.53
N ASP A 54 2.69 5.51 31.07
CA ASP A 54 2.13 4.34 31.74
C ASP A 54 1.92 3.16 30.79
N ASN A 55 1.50 3.42 29.55
CA ASN A 55 1.39 2.37 28.54
C ASN A 55 2.77 1.77 28.23
N TRP A 56 3.80 2.60 28.07
CA TRP A 56 5.18 2.14 27.87
C TRP A 56 5.73 1.35 29.06
N ASN A 57 5.42 1.77 30.29
CA ASN A 57 5.77 1.04 31.50
C ASN A 57 5.12 -0.35 31.54
N ASN A 58 3.87 -0.48 31.09
CA ASN A 58 3.21 -1.78 30.99
C ASN A 58 3.85 -2.66 29.91
N ILE A 59 4.16 -2.11 28.73
CA ILE A 59 4.90 -2.82 27.68
C ILE A 59 6.25 -3.33 28.22
N TYR A 60 6.96 -2.51 29.01
CA TYR A 60 8.23 -2.91 29.62
C TYR A 60 8.06 -4.08 30.60
N LYS A 61 7.04 -4.06 31.46
CA LYS A 61 6.73 -5.17 32.38
C LYS A 61 6.42 -6.46 31.63
N ASP A 62 5.60 -6.38 30.59
CA ASP A 62 5.24 -7.54 29.76
C ASP A 62 6.47 -8.08 29.01
N TYR A 63 7.36 -7.19 28.55
CA TYR A 63 8.64 -7.56 27.97
C TYR A 63 9.58 -8.27 28.96
N LEU A 64 9.69 -7.78 30.20
CA LEU A 64 10.51 -8.45 31.24
C LEU A 64 9.96 -9.83 31.58
N ALA A 65 8.63 -9.96 31.70
CA ALA A 65 7.95 -11.23 31.93
C ALA A 65 8.25 -12.24 30.80
N LEU A 66 8.25 -11.79 29.55
CA LEU A 66 8.61 -12.61 28.39
C LEU A 66 10.04 -13.15 28.45
N ARG A 67 10.97 -12.44 29.10
CA ARG A 67 12.38 -12.84 29.21
C ARG A 67 12.67 -13.74 30.41
N GLU A 68 11.66 -14.12 31.19
CA GLU A 68 11.81 -14.87 32.44
C GLU A 68 12.80 -14.20 33.41
N ILE A 69 12.97 -12.88 33.32
CA ILE A 69 13.81 -12.12 34.25
C ILE A 69 13.06 -12.05 35.58
N ASN A 70 13.71 -12.52 36.65
CA ASN A 70 13.09 -12.66 37.96
C ASN A 70 12.57 -11.29 38.46
N GLN A 71 11.27 -11.19 38.74
CA GLN A 71 10.60 -9.92 39.08
C GLN A 71 11.19 -9.25 40.33
N ASP A 72 11.80 -10.05 41.22
CA ASP A 72 12.42 -9.60 42.47
C ASP A 72 13.76 -8.86 42.29
N GLU A 73 14.43 -8.98 41.13
CA GLU A 73 15.73 -8.34 40.88
C GLU A 73 15.65 -6.97 40.19
N GLN A 74 14.52 -6.57 39.58
CA GLN A 74 14.44 -5.33 38.78
C GLN A 74 13.04 -4.68 38.77
N LEU A 75 12.64 -4.10 39.91
CA LEU A 75 11.73 -2.95 39.94
C LEU A 75 12.49 -1.70 40.42
N GLN A 76 13.72 -1.48 39.93
CA GLN A 76 14.18 -0.10 39.84
C GLN A 76 13.27 0.58 38.83
N GLU A 77 12.66 1.71 39.21
CA GLU A 77 11.90 2.54 38.28
C GLU A 77 12.71 2.70 36.99
N PHE A 78 12.02 2.52 35.87
CA PHE A 78 12.66 2.60 34.58
C PHE A 78 13.00 4.07 34.30
N ASP A 79 14.21 4.51 34.68
CA ASP A 79 14.60 5.93 34.69
C ASP A 79 14.67 6.56 33.28
N ASP A 80 14.75 5.77 32.20
CA ASP A 80 14.86 6.29 30.82
C ASP A 80 13.92 5.59 29.82
N VAL A 81 12.61 5.90 29.89
CA VAL A 81 11.55 5.45 28.96
C VAL A 81 11.99 5.51 27.49
N ASP A 82 12.77 6.51 27.10
CA ASP A 82 13.19 6.70 25.72
C ASP A 82 14.32 5.73 25.31
N ALA A 83 15.19 5.31 26.22
CA ALA A 83 16.12 4.21 25.98
C ALA A 83 15.39 2.90 25.70
N PHE A 84 14.37 2.54 26.50
CA PHE A 84 13.58 1.34 26.23
C PHE A 84 12.83 1.44 24.92
N LYS A 85 12.18 2.57 24.61
CA LYS A 85 11.52 2.74 23.30
C LYS A 85 12.49 2.44 22.15
N ARG A 86 13.71 2.97 22.20
CA ARG A 86 14.75 2.70 21.18
C ARG A 86 15.11 1.22 21.08
N GLU A 87 15.29 0.54 22.22
CA GLU A 87 15.56 -0.91 22.25
C GLU A 87 14.35 -1.71 21.71
N PHE A 88 13.16 -1.43 22.20
CA PHE A 88 11.93 -2.12 21.84
C PHE A 88 11.61 -1.95 20.34
N HIS A 89 11.80 -0.76 19.77
CA HIS A 89 11.65 -0.53 18.32
C HIS A 89 12.60 -1.43 17.51
N ALA A 90 13.85 -1.57 17.95
CA ALA A 90 14.79 -2.47 17.30
C ALA A 90 14.35 -3.94 17.39
N LEU A 91 13.75 -4.35 18.51
CA LEU A 91 13.24 -5.71 18.71
C LEU A 91 11.94 -6.01 17.93
N LEU A 92 11.07 -5.01 17.72
CA LEU A 92 9.88 -5.15 16.86
C LEU A 92 10.27 -5.46 15.40
N GLY A 93 11.46 -5.04 14.97
CA GLY A 93 11.98 -5.26 13.63
C GLY A 93 11.37 -4.33 12.58
N HIS A 94 10.77 -3.22 13.01
CA HIS A 94 10.32 -2.13 12.14
C HIS A 94 10.21 -0.82 12.94
N PRO A 95 10.31 0.35 12.28
CA PRO A 95 10.00 1.62 12.93
C PRO A 95 8.50 1.70 13.27
N ILE A 96 8.17 2.40 14.35
CA ILE A 96 6.80 2.79 14.69
C ILE A 96 6.69 4.32 14.72
N GLN A 97 5.51 4.84 14.39
CA GLN A 97 5.18 6.25 14.51
C GLN A 97 4.74 6.58 15.93
N GLU A 98 4.84 7.86 16.28
CA GLU A 98 4.35 8.36 17.57
C GLU A 98 2.83 8.22 17.72
N ILE A 99 2.10 8.38 16.61
CA ILE A 99 0.65 8.25 16.56
C ILE A 99 0.28 7.02 15.72
N THR A 100 -0.59 6.18 16.28
CA THR A 100 -1.22 5.06 15.58
C THR A 100 -2.72 5.29 15.48
N SER A 101 -3.27 5.26 14.27
CA SER A 101 -4.71 5.31 14.04
C SER A 101 -5.31 3.91 14.20
N VAL A 102 -6.17 3.73 15.21
CA VAL A 102 -6.81 2.45 15.52
C VAL A 102 -8.26 2.46 15.00
N SER A 103 -8.57 1.61 14.02
CA SER A 103 -9.93 1.25 13.65
C SER A 103 -10.48 0.28 14.69
N PHE A 104 -11.05 0.85 15.74
CA PHE A 104 -11.54 0.17 16.91
C PHE A 104 -12.95 -0.39 16.66
N ASP A 105 -13.10 -1.70 16.84
CA ASP A 105 -14.36 -2.40 16.63
C ASP A 105 -15.22 -2.41 17.90
N LEU A 106 -16.38 -1.75 17.82
CA LEU A 106 -17.36 -1.60 18.89
C LEU A 106 -18.36 -2.75 18.96
N GLN A 107 -18.19 -3.80 18.15
CA GLN A 107 -19.10 -4.92 18.14
C GLN A 107 -19.08 -5.62 19.50
N THR A 108 -20.25 -5.62 20.11
CA THR A 108 -20.58 -6.49 21.23
C THR A 108 -21.10 -7.82 20.68
N SER A 109 -21.23 -8.85 21.51
CA SER A 109 -21.92 -10.08 21.10
C SER A 109 -23.27 -9.74 20.44
N SER A 110 -23.73 -10.53 19.47
CA SER A 110 -24.96 -10.30 18.70
C SER A 110 -26.22 -10.01 19.54
N GLN A 111 -26.17 -10.35 20.84
CA GLN A 111 -27.23 -10.13 21.83
C GLN A 111 -27.22 -8.75 22.52
N LEU A 112 -26.15 -7.96 22.38
CA LEU A 112 -25.96 -6.67 23.05
C LEU A 112 -26.15 -5.51 22.06
N LYS A 113 -26.87 -4.47 22.49
CA LYS A 113 -27.15 -3.28 21.65
C LYS A 113 -25.93 -2.39 21.55
N SER A 114 -25.51 -2.08 20.34
CA SER A 114 -24.47 -1.08 20.10
C SER A 114 -25.04 0.34 20.34
N PRO A 115 -24.25 1.29 20.86
CA PRO A 115 -24.64 2.71 20.89
C PRO A 115 -25.12 3.23 19.52
N LEU A 116 -24.56 2.67 18.44
CA LEU A 116 -24.92 2.94 17.05
C LEU A 116 -26.39 2.64 16.73
N ASP A 117 -26.97 1.62 17.37
CA ASP A 117 -28.33 1.17 17.09
C ASP A 117 -29.32 2.28 17.38
N SER A 118 -29.07 3.09 18.40
CA SER A 118 -29.93 4.22 18.75
C SER A 118 -29.97 5.28 17.64
N THR A 119 -28.83 5.60 17.01
CA THR A 119 -28.71 6.63 15.98
C THR A 119 -29.27 6.16 14.64
N LEU A 120 -28.96 4.91 14.23
CA LEU A 120 -29.53 4.34 13.01
C LEU A 120 -31.02 4.06 13.16
N LYS A 121 -31.47 3.53 14.31
CA LYS A 121 -32.89 3.25 14.58
C LYS A 121 -33.78 4.48 14.43
N LYS A 122 -33.32 5.66 14.87
CA LYS A 122 -34.03 6.94 14.68
C LYS A 122 -34.23 7.30 13.20
N LYS A 123 -33.39 6.80 12.30
CA LYS A 123 -33.44 7.04 10.85
C LYS A 123 -34.12 5.90 10.07
N LEU A 124 -34.40 4.77 10.70
CA LEU A 124 -35.05 3.60 10.12
C LEU A 124 -36.57 3.59 10.37
N PRO A 125 -37.37 2.85 9.59
CA PRO A 125 -38.81 2.72 9.83
C PRO A 125 -39.07 2.09 11.19
N GLN A 126 -39.88 2.72 12.04
CA GLN A 126 -40.05 2.31 13.45
C GLN A 126 -40.45 0.83 13.60
N ASN A 127 -41.40 0.38 12.76
CA ASN A 127 -41.92 -1.00 12.76
C ASN A 127 -40.95 -2.05 12.20
N LYS A 128 -39.83 -1.65 11.57
CA LYS A 128 -38.86 -2.57 10.94
C LYS A 128 -37.41 -2.33 11.37
N SER A 129 -37.17 -1.31 12.18
CA SER A 129 -35.83 -0.88 12.58
C SER A 129 -35.02 -2.00 13.24
N GLN A 130 -35.62 -2.78 14.13
CA GLN A 130 -34.96 -3.89 14.80
C GLN A 130 -34.59 -5.03 13.84
N GLU A 131 -35.52 -5.43 12.96
CA GLU A 131 -35.26 -6.47 11.95
C GLU A 131 -34.13 -6.06 10.99
N ILE A 132 -34.14 -4.80 10.53
CA ILE A 132 -33.09 -4.26 9.65
C ILE A 132 -31.73 -4.26 10.34
N LEU A 133 -31.68 -3.80 11.60
CA LEU A 133 -30.43 -3.74 12.37
C LEU A 133 -29.89 -5.14 12.65
N GLN A 134 -30.75 -6.09 13.03
CA GLN A 134 -30.35 -7.47 13.25
C GLN A 134 -29.80 -8.12 11.98
N ALA A 135 -30.47 -7.94 10.83
CA ALA A 135 -29.98 -8.44 9.55
C ALA A 135 -28.60 -7.86 9.19
N TYR A 136 -28.39 -6.58 9.49
CA TYR A 136 -27.13 -5.90 9.23
C TYR A 136 -26.00 -6.30 10.19
N GLN A 137 -26.27 -6.37 11.49
CA GLN A 137 -25.31 -6.78 12.51
C GLN A 137 -24.91 -8.25 12.39
N GLY A 138 -25.81 -9.09 11.87
CA GLY A 138 -25.54 -10.50 11.64
C GLY A 138 -24.70 -10.81 10.39
N LEU A 139 -24.24 -9.80 9.64
CA LEU A 139 -23.36 -9.96 8.47
C LEU A 139 -21.90 -9.86 8.86
N ALA A 140 -21.05 -10.61 8.14
CA ALA A 140 -19.63 -10.35 8.13
C ALA A 140 -19.34 -8.93 7.60
N LYS A 141 -18.69 -8.09 8.42
CA LYS A 141 -18.42 -6.68 8.09
C LYS A 141 -17.49 -6.53 6.88
N GLY A 142 -16.54 -7.46 6.72
CA GLY A 142 -15.62 -7.49 5.59
C GLY A 142 -16.29 -7.70 4.23
N ARG A 143 -17.62 -7.90 4.19
CA ARG A 143 -18.41 -7.90 2.94
C ARG A 143 -18.84 -6.51 2.49
N ILE A 144 -18.66 -5.49 3.30
CA ILE A 144 -19.19 -4.15 3.06
C ILE A 144 -18.05 -3.15 3.13
N ILE A 145 -17.86 -2.37 2.06
CA ILE A 145 -16.91 -1.26 2.11
C ILE A 145 -17.51 -0.17 3.00
N SER A 146 -16.84 0.18 4.08
CA SER A 146 -17.25 1.26 4.97
C SER A 146 -17.30 2.62 4.27
N LEU A 147 -18.47 3.25 4.25
CA LEU A 147 -18.64 4.62 3.75
C LEU A 147 -17.93 5.63 4.67
N HIS A 148 -17.92 5.36 5.97
CA HIS A 148 -17.38 6.27 6.97
C HIS A 148 -15.86 6.26 6.99
N GLN A 149 -15.25 5.07 7.05
CA GLN A 149 -13.81 4.89 7.02
C GLN A 149 -13.22 5.46 5.72
N GLU A 150 -13.84 5.20 4.57
CA GLU A 150 -13.44 5.79 3.30
C GLU A 150 -13.53 7.34 3.33
N THR A 151 -14.58 7.89 3.95
CA THR A 151 -14.72 9.36 4.10
C THR A 151 -13.65 9.95 5.02
N HIS A 152 -13.29 9.25 6.09
CA HIS A 152 -12.20 9.63 6.98
C HIS A 152 -10.90 9.78 6.19
N PHE A 153 -10.49 8.76 5.44
CA PHE A 153 -9.26 8.82 4.66
C PHE A 153 -9.31 9.82 3.50
N HIS A 154 -10.45 10.01 2.86
CA HIS A 154 -10.63 11.13 1.92
C HIS A 154 -10.38 12.48 2.59
N ALA A 155 -10.87 12.68 3.81
CA ALA A 155 -10.72 13.95 4.50
C ALA A 155 -9.27 14.22 4.89
N HIS A 156 -8.57 13.23 5.44
CA HIS A 156 -7.16 13.36 5.79
C HIS A 156 -6.26 13.55 4.56
N LEU A 157 -6.53 12.85 3.45
CA LEU A 157 -5.81 13.07 2.20
C LEU A 157 -5.97 14.52 1.71
N ILE A 158 -7.19 15.04 1.68
CA ILE A 158 -7.44 16.44 1.30
C ILE A 158 -6.71 17.39 2.26
N GLY A 159 -6.80 17.16 3.57
CA GLY A 159 -6.10 17.94 4.58
C GLY A 159 -4.59 17.99 4.34
N ARG A 160 -3.96 16.84 4.10
CA ARG A 160 -2.52 16.74 3.80
C ARG A 160 -2.16 17.43 2.48
N MET A 161 -2.97 17.29 1.44
CA MET A 161 -2.76 18.04 0.19
C MET A 161 -2.80 19.56 0.42
N LEU A 162 -3.72 20.05 1.25
CA LEU A 162 -3.82 21.47 1.58
C LEU A 162 -2.60 21.94 2.38
N LYS A 163 -2.16 21.17 3.40
CA LYS A 163 -0.92 21.46 4.15
C LYS A 163 0.30 21.59 3.23
N THR A 164 0.49 20.63 2.33
CA THR A 164 1.60 20.66 1.36
C THR A 164 1.52 21.86 0.42
N ALA A 165 0.32 22.22 -0.05
CA ALA A 165 0.12 23.38 -0.91
C ALA A 165 0.40 24.71 -0.20
N VAL A 166 0.02 24.83 1.08
CA VAL A 166 0.32 26.01 1.91
C VAL A 166 1.82 26.13 2.18
N HIS A 167 2.46 25.00 2.54
CA HIS A 167 3.90 24.94 2.76
C HIS A 167 4.70 25.32 1.50
N ALA A 168 4.29 24.83 0.34
CA ALA A 168 4.93 25.14 -0.95
C ALA A 168 4.85 26.64 -1.31
N GLU A 169 3.89 27.37 -0.76
CA GLU A 169 3.77 28.82 -0.91
C GLU A 169 4.55 29.61 0.17
N GLY A 170 5.26 28.91 1.06
CA GLY A 170 6.06 29.53 2.11
C GLY A 170 5.23 30.21 3.21
N ARG A 171 3.98 29.77 3.40
CA ARG A 171 3.12 30.27 4.48
C ARG A 171 3.22 29.36 5.70
N ASP A 172 3.38 29.98 6.86
CA ASP A 172 3.30 29.28 8.13
C ASP A 172 1.87 28.84 8.42
N TYR A 173 1.74 27.68 9.04
CA TYR A 173 0.45 27.16 9.50
C TYR A 173 0.64 26.33 10.76
N ASN A 174 -0.43 26.25 11.56
CA ASN A 174 -0.47 25.39 12.73
C ASN A 174 -1.09 24.04 12.35
N ASP A 175 -0.32 22.96 12.51
CA ASP A 175 -0.77 21.59 12.25
C ASP A 175 -2.01 21.19 13.04
N THR A 176 -2.12 21.71 14.28
CA THR A 176 -3.23 21.47 15.19
C THR A 176 -4.52 22.10 14.66
N GLU A 177 -4.47 23.33 14.17
CA GLU A 177 -5.65 24.02 13.62
C GLU A 177 -6.15 23.32 12.34
N PHE A 178 -5.24 22.85 11.49
CA PHE A 178 -5.62 22.02 10.35
C PHE A 178 -6.32 20.75 10.78
N GLN A 179 -5.76 20.04 11.76
CA GLN A 179 -6.32 18.80 12.28
C GLN A 179 -7.71 19.05 12.89
N GLN A 180 -7.89 20.10 13.68
CA GLN A 180 -9.18 20.54 14.21
C GLN A 180 -10.20 20.82 13.10
N GLY A 181 -9.77 21.47 12.01
CA GLY A 181 -10.60 21.69 10.83
C GLY A 181 -11.06 20.39 10.16
N ILE A 182 -10.17 19.39 10.05
CA ILE A 182 -10.52 18.07 9.50
C ILE A 182 -11.47 17.31 10.43
N GLU A 183 -11.23 17.32 11.74
CA GLU A 183 -12.10 16.68 12.74
C GLU A 183 -13.49 17.31 12.76
N ALA A 184 -13.58 18.64 12.72
CA ALA A 184 -14.83 19.36 12.61
C ALA A 184 -15.58 19.00 11.31
N ALA A 185 -14.86 18.83 10.20
CA ALA A 185 -15.44 18.42 8.92
C ALA A 185 -16.02 17.01 9.01
N LEU A 186 -15.28 16.06 9.60
CA LEU A 186 -15.74 14.68 9.80
C LEU A 186 -16.96 14.62 10.72
N SER A 187 -16.96 15.39 11.80
CA SER A 187 -18.12 15.53 12.69
C SER A 187 -19.34 16.05 11.94
N ARG A 188 -19.19 17.07 11.07
CA ARG A 188 -20.27 17.61 10.24
C ARG A 188 -20.75 16.64 9.16
N LEU A 189 -19.86 15.83 8.60
CA LEU A 189 -20.20 14.82 7.58
C LEU A 189 -20.95 13.63 8.17
N ASN A 190 -20.69 13.27 9.43
CA ASN A 190 -21.20 12.05 10.05
C ASN A 190 -22.74 11.91 10.01
N PRO A 191 -23.56 12.93 10.36
CA PRO A 191 -25.03 12.83 10.26
C PRO A 191 -25.53 12.54 8.84
N TYR A 192 -24.83 13.05 7.82
CA TYR A 192 -25.17 12.83 6.42
C TYR A 192 -24.79 11.41 5.97
N ILE A 193 -23.62 10.91 6.37
CA ILE A 193 -23.18 9.52 6.16
C ILE A 193 -24.20 8.56 6.79
N MET A 194 -24.59 8.79 8.04
CA MET A 194 -25.60 7.99 8.75
C MET A 194 -26.94 7.95 8.02
N LYS A 195 -27.37 9.08 7.45
CA LYS A 195 -28.59 9.14 6.64
C LYS A 195 -28.46 8.28 5.38
N LEU A 196 -27.36 8.43 4.65
CA LEU A 196 -27.11 7.66 3.43
C LEU A 196 -27.06 6.16 3.69
N GLN A 197 -26.41 5.75 4.79
CA GLN A 197 -26.41 4.35 5.22
C GLN A 197 -27.81 3.86 5.56
N ALA A 198 -28.57 4.59 6.39
CA ALA A 198 -29.92 4.18 6.77
C ALA A 198 -30.83 4.02 5.55
N ASP A 199 -30.69 4.89 4.53
CA ASP A 199 -31.44 4.78 3.28
C ASP A 199 -31.00 3.57 2.44
N ALA A 200 -29.71 3.23 2.44
CA ALA A 200 -29.20 2.01 1.80
C ALA A 200 -29.73 0.74 2.48
N LEU A 201 -29.69 0.68 3.83
CA LEU A 201 -30.20 -0.43 4.63
C LEU A 201 -31.71 -0.67 4.40
N LYS A 202 -32.53 0.39 4.38
CA LYS A 202 -33.96 0.29 4.09
C LYS A 202 -34.23 -0.42 2.75
N LYS A 203 -33.50 -0.02 1.71
CA LYS A 203 -33.67 -0.56 0.36
C LYS A 203 -33.16 -1.99 0.25
N ALA A 204 -32.01 -2.29 0.87
CA ALA A 204 -31.47 -3.65 0.92
C ALA A 204 -32.45 -4.60 1.62
N TYR A 205 -32.96 -4.21 2.79
CA TYR A 205 -33.95 -4.99 3.53
C TYR A 205 -35.22 -5.21 2.75
N ALA A 206 -35.80 -4.15 2.18
CA ALA A 206 -37.03 -4.24 1.39
C ALA A 206 -36.91 -5.16 0.17
N LYS A 207 -35.69 -5.36 -0.36
CA LYS A 207 -35.45 -6.28 -1.47
C LYS A 207 -35.23 -7.72 -1.01
N ALA A 208 -34.44 -7.92 0.05
CA ALA A 208 -34.16 -9.24 0.62
C ALA A 208 -35.40 -9.89 1.27
N ASN A 209 -36.22 -9.09 1.95
CA ASN A 209 -37.42 -9.54 2.65
C ASN A 209 -38.61 -9.90 1.74
N LYS A 210 -38.42 -9.91 0.41
CA LYS A 210 -39.45 -10.37 -0.55
C LYS A 210 -39.51 -11.89 -0.67
N ARG A 211 -38.51 -12.60 -0.16
CA ARG A 211 -38.40 -14.06 -0.16
C ARG A 211 -38.48 -14.56 1.29
N ALA A 212 -39.05 -15.74 1.46
CA ALA A 212 -39.03 -16.48 2.72
C ALA A 212 -38.31 -17.83 2.46
N PRO A 213 -37.21 -18.14 3.17
CA PRO A 213 -36.56 -17.34 4.22
C PRO A 213 -35.90 -16.05 3.70
N PHE A 214 -35.51 -15.16 4.62
CA PHE A 214 -34.83 -13.89 4.31
C PHE A 214 -33.55 -14.14 3.49
N ASP A 215 -33.39 -13.43 2.38
CA ASP A 215 -32.27 -13.62 1.46
C ASP A 215 -31.06 -12.76 1.87
N GLN A 216 -30.20 -13.32 2.74
CA GLN A 216 -29.02 -12.66 3.29
C GLN A 216 -28.04 -12.20 2.20
N GLU A 217 -27.88 -12.99 1.14
CA GLU A 217 -27.00 -12.68 0.02
C GLU A 217 -27.54 -11.50 -0.79
N GLN A 218 -28.85 -11.50 -1.08
CA GLN A 218 -29.49 -10.38 -1.76
C GLN A 218 -29.43 -9.10 -0.92
N PHE A 219 -29.49 -9.19 0.42
CA PHE A 219 -29.32 -8.06 1.31
C PHE A 219 -27.92 -7.44 1.15
N ALA A 220 -26.86 -8.24 1.33
CA ALA A 220 -25.46 -7.77 1.23
C ALA A 220 -25.16 -7.15 -0.14
N THR A 221 -25.52 -7.84 -1.22
CA THR A 221 -25.36 -7.34 -2.60
C THR A 221 -26.07 -6.01 -2.82
N THR A 222 -27.32 -5.88 -2.35
CA THR A 222 -28.10 -4.64 -2.54
C THR A 222 -27.57 -3.50 -1.70
N LEU A 223 -27.12 -3.80 -0.49
CA LEU A 223 -26.52 -2.81 0.41
C LEU A 223 -25.27 -2.21 -0.23
N ASN A 224 -24.33 -3.01 -0.71
CA ASN A 224 -23.14 -2.52 -1.40
C ASN A 224 -23.47 -1.67 -2.63
N ALA A 225 -24.45 -2.10 -3.44
CA ALA A 225 -24.89 -1.33 -4.61
C ALA A 225 -25.50 0.04 -4.24
N GLU A 226 -26.24 0.13 -3.13
CA GLU A 226 -26.80 1.41 -2.65
C GLU A 226 -25.75 2.28 -1.96
N LEU A 227 -24.77 1.69 -1.27
CA LEU A 227 -23.63 2.43 -0.72
C LEU A 227 -22.74 2.99 -1.84
N ASP A 228 -22.52 2.24 -2.92
CA ASP A 228 -21.83 2.71 -4.12
C ASP A 228 -22.52 3.95 -4.73
N LYS A 229 -23.86 4.01 -4.70
CA LYS A 229 -24.62 5.22 -5.08
C LYS A 229 -24.47 6.34 -4.05
N ALA A 230 -24.42 6.02 -2.76
CA ALA A 230 -24.27 7.00 -1.69
C ALA A 230 -22.96 7.78 -1.79
N ARG A 231 -21.84 7.12 -2.09
CA ARG A 231 -20.55 7.80 -2.29
C ARG A 231 -20.55 8.83 -3.40
N ASN A 232 -21.21 8.55 -4.53
CA ASN A 232 -21.33 9.53 -5.61
C ASN A 232 -22.03 10.82 -5.15
N LYS A 233 -22.94 10.73 -4.17
CA LYS A 233 -23.58 11.89 -3.54
C LYS A 233 -22.69 12.57 -2.50
N LEU A 234 -21.93 11.76 -1.75
CA LEU A 234 -21.10 12.23 -0.65
C LEU A 234 -19.84 12.96 -1.14
N LEU A 235 -19.22 12.51 -2.23
CA LEU A 235 -17.90 12.97 -2.66
C LEU A 235 -17.80 14.50 -2.90
N PRO A 236 -18.73 15.16 -3.63
CA PRO A 236 -18.67 16.62 -3.77
C PRO A 236 -18.85 17.35 -2.44
N TYR A 237 -19.56 16.73 -1.50
CA TYR A 237 -19.84 17.29 -0.19
C TYR A 237 -18.63 17.20 0.76
N ILE A 238 -17.79 16.17 0.63
CA ILE A 238 -16.56 16.00 1.42
C ILE A 238 -15.62 17.19 1.21
N ALA A 239 -15.20 17.44 -0.05
CA ALA A 239 -14.25 18.52 -0.37
C ALA A 239 -14.78 19.90 0.05
N LYS A 240 -16.09 20.15 -0.15
CA LYS A 240 -16.75 21.37 0.28
C LYS A 240 -16.72 21.55 1.79
N THR A 241 -17.05 20.49 2.54
CA THR A 241 -17.11 20.55 4.00
C THR A 241 -15.72 20.79 4.60
N ILE A 242 -14.71 20.11 4.06
CA ILE A 242 -13.31 20.30 4.47
C ILE A 242 -12.83 21.72 4.19
N ARG A 243 -13.10 22.27 2.99
CA ARG A 243 -12.77 23.66 2.68
C ARG A 243 -13.34 24.60 3.72
N VAL A 244 -14.63 24.45 4.05
CA VAL A 244 -15.30 25.33 5.00
C VAL A 244 -14.69 25.22 6.40
N GLU A 245 -14.57 24.01 6.96
CA GLU A 245 -14.08 23.86 8.33
C GLU A 245 -12.59 24.20 8.47
N VAL A 246 -11.75 23.85 7.50
CA VAL A 246 -10.32 24.17 7.54
C VAL A 246 -10.10 25.69 7.45
N ILE A 247 -10.83 26.40 6.59
CA ILE A 247 -10.78 27.87 6.56
C ILE A 247 -11.23 28.45 7.89
N MET A 248 -12.32 27.93 8.47
CA MET A 248 -12.81 28.41 9.75
C MET A 248 -11.81 28.16 10.89
N ALA A 249 -11.11 27.03 10.90
CA ALA A 249 -10.14 26.70 11.94
C ALA A 249 -8.83 27.48 11.80
N THR A 250 -8.31 27.61 10.57
CA THR A 250 -6.96 28.16 10.31
C THR A 250 -6.95 29.65 9.93
N GLY A 251 -8.09 30.19 9.48
CA GLY A 251 -8.16 31.52 8.88
C GLY A 251 -7.45 31.66 7.52
N ILE A 252 -6.94 30.57 6.95
CA ILE A 252 -6.18 30.61 5.69
C ILE A 252 -7.13 30.75 4.50
N GLN A 253 -6.93 31.80 3.70
CA GLN A 253 -7.58 31.94 2.40
C GLN A 253 -6.83 31.13 1.33
N PHE A 254 -7.44 30.06 0.82
CA PHE A 254 -6.91 29.27 -0.29
C PHE A 254 -7.05 30.02 -1.63
N ASP A 255 -6.15 30.99 -1.87
CA ASP A 255 -6.09 31.83 -3.07
C ASP A 255 -5.41 31.14 -4.27
N ALA A 256 -5.20 31.88 -5.36
CA ALA A 256 -4.61 31.35 -6.59
C ALA A 256 -3.15 30.88 -6.42
N ASN A 257 -2.43 31.45 -5.46
CA ASN A 257 -1.03 31.12 -5.21
C ASN A 257 -0.89 29.79 -4.46
N ILE A 258 -1.79 29.51 -3.52
CA ILE A 258 -1.82 28.20 -2.84
C ILE A 258 -2.42 27.14 -3.78
N THR A 259 -3.56 27.43 -4.41
CA THR A 259 -4.32 26.44 -5.19
C THR A 259 -3.62 25.97 -6.46
N ARG A 260 -2.65 26.73 -7.00
CA ARG A 260 -1.82 26.28 -8.14
C ARG A 260 -0.93 25.06 -7.80
N HIS A 261 -0.65 24.83 -6.51
CA HIS A 261 0.12 23.69 -6.03
C HIS A 261 -0.74 22.44 -5.87
N LEU A 262 -2.08 22.59 -5.81
CA LEU A 262 -2.99 21.46 -5.83
C LEU A 262 -3.01 20.84 -7.23
N SER A 263 -2.62 19.57 -7.31
CA SER A 263 -2.57 18.84 -8.56
C SER A 263 -2.88 17.37 -8.36
N LYS A 264 -3.16 16.68 -9.47
CA LYS A 264 -3.30 15.23 -9.47
C LYS A 264 -2.01 14.52 -9.07
N HIS A 265 -0.85 15.06 -9.48
CA HIS A 265 0.44 14.51 -9.07
C HIS A 265 0.64 14.63 -7.56
N LEU A 266 0.28 15.75 -6.95
CA LEU A 266 0.34 15.91 -5.50
C LEU A 266 -0.54 14.87 -4.79
N ALA A 267 -1.77 14.65 -5.26
CA ALA A 267 -2.66 13.63 -4.72
C ALA A 267 -2.11 12.20 -4.90
N GLU A 268 -1.44 11.93 -6.03
CA GLU A 268 -0.75 10.68 -6.30
C GLU A 268 0.49 10.51 -5.40
N ALA A 269 1.16 11.57 -4.99
CA ALA A 269 2.36 11.50 -4.14
C ALA A 269 2.05 11.53 -2.63
N THR A 270 0.83 11.90 -2.24
CA THR A 270 0.44 12.10 -0.83
C THR A 270 -0.38 10.92 -0.31
N THR A 271 0.06 10.30 0.77
CA THR A 271 -0.73 9.29 1.49
C THR A 271 -1.88 9.93 2.26
N ALA A 272 -2.98 9.19 2.42
CA ALA A 272 -4.12 9.66 3.19
C ALA A 272 -3.81 9.74 4.68
N SER A 273 -3.01 8.82 5.21
CA SER A 273 -2.45 8.90 6.55
C SER A 273 -0.96 8.56 6.55
N ALA A 274 -0.20 9.33 7.33
CA ALA A 274 1.19 9.07 7.66
C ALA A 274 1.34 8.36 9.02
N ASN A 275 0.24 8.04 9.68
CA ASN A 275 0.25 7.29 10.93
C ASN A 275 0.42 5.81 10.65
N ASP A 276 0.93 5.08 11.63
CA ASP A 276 0.70 3.64 11.68
C ASP A 276 -0.80 3.38 11.82
N PHE A 277 -1.23 2.21 11.37
CA PHE A 277 -2.64 1.87 11.42
C PHE A 277 -2.87 0.49 12.01
N VAL A 278 -3.82 0.40 12.95
CA VAL A 278 -4.30 -0.87 13.49
C VAL A 278 -5.75 -1.08 13.11
N HIS A 279 -6.04 -2.23 12.50
CA HIS A 279 -7.40 -2.66 12.24
C HIS A 279 -7.80 -3.76 13.20
N ILE A 280 -8.93 -3.56 13.87
CA ILE A 280 -9.52 -4.55 14.77
C ILE A 280 -10.75 -5.12 14.09
N ASP A 281 -10.82 -6.44 14.00
CA ASP A 281 -11.98 -7.15 13.50
C ASP A 281 -12.36 -8.29 14.45
N LYS A 282 -13.30 -7.99 15.35
CA LYS A 282 -13.81 -8.97 16.32
C LYS A 282 -14.57 -10.11 15.63
N GLY A 283 -15.15 -9.86 14.46
CA GLY A 283 -15.91 -10.85 13.68
C GLY A 283 -15.04 -11.90 13.00
N THR A 284 -13.75 -11.62 12.80
CA THR A 284 -12.76 -12.59 12.32
C THR A 284 -11.74 -12.99 13.39
N GLY A 285 -11.69 -12.28 14.52
CA GLY A 285 -10.78 -12.56 15.62
C GLY A 285 -9.36 -12.10 15.34
N PHE A 286 -9.20 -10.97 14.65
CA PHE A 286 -7.89 -10.43 14.31
C PHE A 286 -7.70 -8.99 14.76
N ILE A 287 -6.46 -8.70 15.10
CA ILE A 287 -5.90 -7.36 15.18
C ILE A 287 -4.69 -7.29 14.25
N SER A 288 -4.70 -6.32 13.35
CA SER A 288 -3.72 -6.24 12.25
C SER A 288 -3.06 -4.87 12.19
N PHE A 289 -1.75 -4.86 12.05
CA PHE A 289 -0.92 -3.67 11.91
C PHE A 289 -0.58 -3.39 10.44
N ILE A 290 -0.59 -2.11 10.07
CA ILE A 290 -0.10 -1.59 8.80
C ILE A 290 0.82 -0.42 9.10
N GLY A 291 2.10 -0.55 8.71
CA GLY A 291 3.07 0.52 8.87
C GLY A 291 2.75 1.76 8.04
N ALA A 292 3.11 2.92 8.60
CA ALA A 292 3.07 4.20 7.94
C ALA A 292 3.95 4.26 6.68
N SER A 293 3.57 5.15 5.76
CA SER A 293 4.41 5.58 4.65
C SER A 293 4.06 7.02 4.31
N GLU A 294 5.07 7.84 4.03
CA GLU A 294 4.89 9.20 3.51
C GLU A 294 4.50 9.21 2.03
N HIS A 295 4.89 8.17 1.31
CA HIS A 295 4.73 8.07 -0.13
C HIS A 295 3.66 7.05 -0.49
N THR A 296 2.95 7.31 -1.60
CA THR A 296 2.00 6.34 -2.13
C THR A 296 2.67 5.40 -3.14
N SER A 297 1.99 4.32 -3.49
CA SER A 297 2.39 3.45 -4.61
C SER A 297 2.62 4.12 -5.97
N HIS A 298 2.07 5.31 -6.19
CA HIS A 298 2.26 6.08 -7.43
C HIS A 298 3.54 6.91 -7.40
N HIS A 299 4.16 7.08 -6.23
CA HIS A 299 5.43 7.77 -6.06
C HIS A 299 6.60 6.83 -6.42
N GLN A 300 6.93 6.74 -7.71
CA GLN A 300 7.97 5.84 -8.24
C GLN A 300 9.23 6.62 -8.58
N GLU A 301 9.87 7.24 -7.59
CA GLU A 301 11.14 7.97 -7.75
C GLU A 301 12.35 7.12 -7.33
N LEU A 302 13.55 7.54 -7.77
CA LEU A 302 14.82 6.90 -7.43
C LEU A 302 15.21 7.15 -5.98
N GLY A 303 15.76 6.14 -5.32
CA GLY A 303 16.24 6.18 -3.94
C GLY A 303 15.30 5.52 -2.94
N GLU A 304 15.87 4.96 -1.88
CA GLU A 304 15.16 4.32 -0.77
C GLU A 304 14.22 5.28 -0.01
N SER A 305 14.57 6.56 0.09
CA SER A 305 13.76 7.59 0.76
C SER A 305 12.42 7.85 0.08
N HIS A 306 12.25 7.36 -1.15
CA HIS A 306 11.04 7.48 -1.95
C HIS A 306 10.22 6.20 -1.98
N LEU A 307 10.66 5.15 -1.27
CA LEU A 307 9.98 3.89 -1.23
C LEU A 307 8.70 3.99 -0.38
N ALA A 308 7.58 3.52 -0.95
CA ALA A 308 6.29 3.44 -0.27
C ALA A 308 6.07 2.06 0.36
N ASP A 309 7.02 1.63 1.19
CA ASP A 309 6.99 0.35 1.88
C ASP A 309 6.11 0.40 3.14
N ARG A 310 5.43 -0.71 3.42
CA ARG A 310 4.59 -0.88 4.61
C ARG A 310 4.78 -2.27 5.19
N MET A 311 5.23 -2.36 6.44
CA MET A 311 5.20 -3.60 7.22
C MET A 311 3.75 -3.98 7.54
N MET A 312 3.43 -5.27 7.48
CA MET A 312 2.12 -5.79 7.83
C MET A 312 2.27 -7.07 8.66
N TYR A 313 1.47 -7.18 9.71
CA TYR A 313 1.32 -8.39 10.50
C TYR A 313 -0.04 -8.42 11.19
N SER A 314 -0.47 -9.61 11.60
CA SER A 314 -1.73 -9.84 12.29
C SER A 314 -1.52 -10.78 13.46
N HIS A 315 -2.31 -10.59 14.51
CA HIS A 315 -2.40 -11.47 15.68
C HIS A 315 -3.86 -11.82 15.94
N HIS A 316 -4.07 -12.91 16.67
CA HIS A 316 -5.42 -13.28 17.08
C HIS A 316 -5.92 -12.33 18.15
N LEU A 317 -7.22 -12.09 18.15
CA LEU A 317 -7.93 -11.31 19.15
C LEU A 317 -9.00 -12.21 19.78
N LEU A 318 -8.73 -12.68 21.00
CA LEU A 318 -9.63 -13.53 21.77
C LEU A 318 -10.32 -12.69 22.85
N GLY A 319 -11.54 -12.23 22.54
CA GLY A 319 -12.20 -11.24 23.39
C GLY A 319 -11.49 -9.89 23.26
N ASP A 320 -10.76 -9.49 24.30
CA ASP A 320 -9.93 -8.28 24.29
C ASP A 320 -8.42 -8.56 24.35
N ASP A 321 -8.03 -9.83 24.44
CA ASP A 321 -6.63 -10.26 24.53
C ASP A 321 -6.04 -10.51 23.14
N VAL A 322 -4.85 -9.95 22.91
CA VAL A 322 -4.07 -10.11 21.69
C VAL A 322 -3.11 -11.26 21.88
N VAL A 323 -3.32 -12.32 21.10
CA VAL A 323 -2.60 -13.57 21.24
C VAL A 323 -1.62 -13.70 20.06
N PRO A 324 -0.31 -13.83 20.32
CA PRO A 324 0.71 -13.78 19.28
C PRO A 324 0.51 -14.88 18.25
N LEU A 325 0.62 -14.48 16.99
CA LEU A 325 0.73 -15.41 15.89
C LEU A 325 2.19 -15.48 15.48
N SER A 326 2.82 -16.66 15.56
CA SER A 326 4.17 -16.87 15.04
C SER A 326 4.19 -16.49 13.55
N HIS A 327 4.64 -15.27 13.25
CA HIS A 327 4.23 -14.58 12.04
C HIS A 327 5.19 -14.79 10.88
N ARG A 328 4.61 -14.72 9.68
CA ARG A 328 5.31 -14.27 8.48
C ARG A 328 5.63 -12.78 8.60
N GLN A 329 6.82 -12.36 8.21
CA GLN A 329 7.10 -10.96 7.97
C GLN A 329 6.63 -10.61 6.56
N GLN A 330 5.73 -9.63 6.45
CA GLN A 330 5.23 -9.23 5.15
C GLN A 330 5.42 -7.74 4.96
N VAL A 331 6.13 -7.38 3.88
CA VAL A 331 6.28 -5.99 3.47
C VAL A 331 5.55 -5.78 2.15
N ARG A 332 4.63 -4.83 2.13
CA ARG A 332 4.02 -4.37 0.88
C ARG A 332 4.86 -3.25 0.31
N VAL A 333 5.14 -3.32 -0.98
CA VAL A 333 5.82 -2.26 -1.74
C VAL A 333 5.10 -1.99 -3.06
N PRO A 334 5.20 -0.79 -3.64
CA PRO A 334 5.03 -0.67 -5.08
C PRO A 334 6.09 -1.48 -5.82
N SER A 335 5.90 -1.72 -7.11
CA SER A 335 6.98 -2.24 -7.96
C SER A 335 8.26 -1.42 -7.73
N LEU A 336 9.32 -2.08 -7.25
CA LEU A 336 10.58 -1.40 -6.89
C LEU A 336 11.27 -0.75 -8.09
N ALA A 337 11.13 -1.37 -9.28
CA ALA A 337 11.67 -0.84 -10.52
C ALA A 337 10.98 0.46 -10.94
N VAL A 338 11.70 1.57 -10.78
CA VAL A 338 11.33 2.94 -11.19
C VAL A 338 11.23 3.04 -12.71
N LYS A 339 10.23 3.77 -13.22
CA LYS A 339 9.89 3.72 -14.66
C LYS A 339 10.13 4.99 -15.44
N GLN A 340 10.42 6.12 -14.80
CA GLN A 340 10.48 7.41 -15.47
C GLN A 340 11.57 8.29 -14.86
N LEU A 341 12.48 8.75 -15.72
CA LEU A 341 13.31 9.92 -15.43
C LEU A 341 12.44 11.18 -15.44
N HIS A 342 12.90 12.21 -14.76
CA HIS A 342 12.32 13.52 -14.87
C HIS A 342 12.28 13.98 -16.36
N PRO A 343 11.19 14.61 -16.85
CA PRO A 343 11.07 15.00 -18.26
C PRO A 343 12.21 15.92 -18.74
N ILE A 344 12.79 16.72 -17.86
CA ILE A 344 13.94 17.57 -18.17
C ILE A 344 15.21 16.73 -18.34
N THR A 345 15.45 15.72 -17.50
CA THR A 345 16.56 14.77 -17.67
C THR A 345 16.50 14.11 -19.05
N GLN A 346 15.30 13.65 -19.46
CA GLN A 346 15.10 13.05 -20.79
C GLN A 346 15.42 14.04 -21.91
N LYS A 347 14.96 15.30 -21.80
CA LYS A 347 15.27 16.36 -22.77
C LYS A 347 16.76 16.66 -22.85
N LEU A 348 17.46 16.69 -21.72
CA LEU A 348 18.91 16.89 -21.68
C LEU A 348 19.61 15.77 -22.44
N LEU A 349 19.31 14.51 -22.13
CA LEU A 349 19.90 13.35 -22.82
C LEU A 349 19.60 13.35 -24.32
N GLN A 350 18.37 13.69 -24.72
CA GLN A 350 18.00 13.82 -26.14
C GLN A 350 18.73 14.96 -26.86
N GLN A 351 19.04 16.06 -26.16
CA GLN A 351 19.85 17.14 -26.72
C GLN A 351 21.29 16.67 -26.99
N GLU A 352 21.85 15.84 -26.13
CA GLU A 352 23.18 15.25 -26.32
C GLU A 352 23.24 14.36 -27.57
N VAL A 353 22.22 13.51 -27.77
CA VAL A 353 22.06 12.68 -28.99
C VAL A 353 21.97 13.56 -30.23
N LYS A 354 21.09 14.58 -30.22
CA LYS A 354 20.89 15.49 -31.36
C LYS A 354 22.14 16.29 -31.72
N GLN A 355 22.96 16.61 -30.73
CA GLN A 355 24.20 17.36 -30.92
C GLN A 355 25.38 16.47 -31.35
N GLY A 356 25.20 15.14 -31.40
CA GLY A 356 26.28 14.21 -31.73
C GLY A 356 27.47 14.37 -30.79
N LYS A 357 27.22 14.59 -29.50
CA LYS A 357 28.28 14.76 -28.51
C LYS A 357 28.93 13.43 -28.16
N ASN A 358 30.21 13.50 -27.80
CA ASN A 358 30.91 12.38 -27.20
C ASN A 358 30.45 12.19 -25.75
N ILE A 359 30.39 10.95 -25.31
CA ILE A 359 30.18 10.57 -23.92
C ILE A 359 31.45 10.91 -23.14
N GLU A 360 31.36 11.90 -22.27
CA GLU A 360 32.45 12.41 -21.43
C GLU A 360 31.94 12.76 -20.03
N SER A 361 32.84 12.79 -19.04
CA SER A 361 32.48 13.19 -17.68
C SER A 361 32.02 14.65 -17.65
N LYS A 362 30.90 14.90 -16.96
CA LYS A 362 30.36 16.25 -16.77
C LYS A 362 30.29 16.57 -15.29
N ASP A 363 30.62 17.81 -14.95
CA ASP A 363 30.45 18.34 -13.60
C ASP A 363 29.03 18.89 -13.39
N ASP A 364 28.66 19.01 -12.12
CA ASP A 364 27.34 19.47 -11.66
C ASP A 364 27.03 20.91 -12.11
N SER A 365 28.07 21.75 -12.27
CA SER A 365 27.90 23.17 -12.63
C SER A 365 27.37 23.33 -14.06
N LEU A 366 27.88 22.52 -14.98
CA LEU A 366 27.44 22.50 -16.38
C LEU A 366 26.00 21.99 -16.50
N VAL A 367 25.66 20.92 -15.76
CA VAL A 367 24.30 20.37 -15.76
C VAL A 367 23.30 21.38 -15.21
N ASN A 368 23.62 22.05 -14.10
CA ASN A 368 22.76 23.09 -13.50
C ASN A 368 22.51 24.27 -14.44
N LYS A 369 23.51 24.66 -15.25
CA LYS A 369 23.36 25.69 -16.27
C LYS A 369 22.36 25.27 -17.36
N GLU A 370 22.42 24.03 -17.83
CA GLU A 370 21.47 23.52 -18.83
C GLU A 370 20.05 23.33 -18.26
N ILE A 371 19.92 22.89 -17.01
CA ILE A 371 18.62 22.83 -16.31
C ILE A 371 17.97 24.22 -16.27
N THR A 372 18.75 25.25 -15.93
CA THR A 372 18.26 26.64 -15.85
C THR A 372 17.79 27.16 -17.21
N LYS A 373 18.43 26.77 -18.31
CA LYS A 373 17.96 27.09 -19.67
C LYS A 373 16.63 26.41 -20.01
N LEU A 374 16.41 25.19 -19.52
CA LEU A 374 15.18 24.42 -19.75
C LEU A 374 14.03 24.83 -18.80
N ASP A 375 14.32 25.51 -17.70
CA ASP A 375 13.35 26.11 -16.78
C ASP A 375 13.57 27.63 -16.59
N PRO A 376 13.32 28.44 -17.65
CA PRO A 376 13.57 29.89 -17.62
C PRO A 376 12.64 30.65 -16.68
N LYS A 377 11.53 30.03 -16.23
CA LYS A 377 10.55 30.63 -15.33
C LYS A 377 10.76 30.24 -13.87
N ASN A 378 11.86 29.53 -13.55
CA ASN A 378 12.18 29.02 -12.23
C ASN A 378 10.99 28.30 -11.56
N LYS A 379 10.31 27.45 -12.33
CA LYS A 379 9.15 26.69 -11.85
C LYS A 379 9.54 25.44 -11.09
N LEU A 380 10.74 24.92 -11.31
CA LEU A 380 11.25 23.76 -10.59
C LEU A 380 11.63 24.16 -9.17
N SER A 381 11.15 23.39 -8.21
CA SER A 381 11.66 23.42 -6.85
C SER A 381 13.15 23.04 -6.81
N LYS A 382 13.82 23.41 -5.71
CA LYS A 382 15.22 22.99 -5.47
C LYS A 382 15.36 21.46 -5.53
N LYS A 383 14.41 20.74 -4.91
CA LYS A 383 14.39 19.27 -4.88
C LYS A 383 14.30 18.66 -6.30
N GLU A 384 13.46 19.22 -7.18
CA GLU A 384 13.37 18.76 -8.57
C GLU A 384 14.68 19.02 -9.34
N ARG A 385 15.33 20.18 -9.12
CA ARG A 385 16.63 20.49 -9.75
C ARG A 385 17.71 19.51 -9.31
N ASP A 386 17.77 19.22 -8.01
CA ASP A 386 18.72 18.27 -7.43
C ASP A 386 18.48 16.85 -7.99
N GLN A 387 17.22 16.44 -8.13
CA GLN A 387 16.85 15.17 -8.76
C GLN A 387 17.30 15.09 -10.22
N ILE A 388 16.98 16.09 -11.05
CA ILE A 388 17.37 16.12 -12.48
C ILE A 388 18.89 16.01 -12.62
N CYS A 389 19.61 16.77 -11.79
CA CYS A 389 21.07 16.76 -11.79
C CYS A 389 21.61 15.37 -11.42
N LYS A 390 21.12 14.77 -10.32
CA LYS A 390 21.50 13.43 -9.87
C LYS A 390 21.21 12.37 -10.92
N GLU A 391 20.03 12.38 -11.53
CA GLU A 391 19.64 11.45 -12.59
C GLU A 391 20.59 11.54 -13.79
N TYR A 392 20.80 12.76 -14.31
CA TYR A 392 21.65 12.99 -15.48
C TYR A 392 23.11 12.57 -15.24
N ILE A 393 23.68 12.97 -14.10
CA ILE A 393 25.06 12.64 -13.74
C ILE A 393 25.23 11.13 -13.60
N THR A 394 24.27 10.45 -12.98
CA THR A 394 24.36 8.99 -12.78
C THR A 394 24.30 8.25 -14.12
N ILE A 395 23.39 8.62 -15.01
CA ILE A 395 23.33 8.07 -16.37
C ILE A 395 24.65 8.33 -17.11
N ASN A 396 25.17 9.55 -17.03
CA ASN A 396 26.41 9.90 -17.70
C ASN A 396 27.61 9.09 -17.16
N LYS A 397 27.68 8.85 -15.85
CA LYS A 397 28.72 7.99 -15.24
C LYS A 397 28.63 6.55 -15.75
N LEU A 398 27.43 5.99 -15.86
CA LEU A 398 27.22 4.66 -16.43
C LEU A 398 27.67 4.60 -17.90
N LEU A 399 27.28 5.61 -18.69
CA LEU A 399 27.68 5.74 -20.10
C LEU A 399 29.20 5.83 -20.26
N VAL A 400 29.87 6.71 -19.50
CA VAL A 400 31.33 6.87 -19.54
C VAL A 400 32.05 5.57 -19.17
N LYS A 401 31.53 4.84 -18.17
CA LYS A 401 32.10 3.55 -17.74
C LYS A 401 32.01 2.48 -18.83
N LYS A 402 30.89 2.40 -19.55
CA LYS A 402 30.62 1.32 -20.52
C LYS A 402 31.05 1.63 -21.95
N TYR A 403 30.90 2.89 -22.38
CA TYR A 403 31.11 3.35 -23.75
C TYR A 403 32.03 4.57 -23.78
N PRO A 404 33.27 4.46 -23.27
CA PRO A 404 34.18 5.60 -23.22
C PRO A 404 34.44 6.12 -24.64
N LYS A 405 34.28 7.42 -24.85
CA LYS A 405 34.50 8.11 -26.14
C LYS A 405 33.52 7.74 -27.28
N ALA A 406 32.47 6.96 -27.00
CA ALA A 406 31.40 6.76 -27.98
C ALA A 406 30.49 8.00 -28.05
N LEU A 407 29.66 8.09 -29.08
CA LEU A 407 28.62 9.11 -29.17
C LEU A 407 27.42 8.75 -28.28
N TYR A 408 26.71 9.75 -27.77
CA TYR A 408 25.37 9.53 -27.23
C TYR A 408 24.46 8.97 -28.34
N SER A 409 23.78 7.86 -28.04
CA SER A 409 22.77 7.26 -28.90
C SER A 409 21.57 6.85 -28.04
N ASP A 410 20.40 6.70 -28.66
CA ASP A 410 19.19 6.23 -27.97
C ASP A 410 19.39 4.85 -27.34
N GLU A 411 20.16 3.97 -28.00
CA GLU A 411 20.51 2.65 -27.50
C GLU A 411 21.40 2.72 -26.25
N ASN A 412 22.47 3.53 -26.29
CA ASN A 412 23.38 3.71 -25.16
C ASN A 412 22.63 4.30 -23.95
N ILE A 413 21.77 5.30 -24.18
CA ILE A 413 20.93 5.91 -23.14
C ILE A 413 19.94 4.89 -22.57
N LYS A 414 19.30 4.08 -23.42
CA LYS A 414 18.37 3.03 -22.98
C LYS A 414 19.07 2.00 -22.11
N TRP A 415 20.28 1.57 -22.47
CA TRP A 415 21.11 0.71 -21.63
C TRP A 415 21.41 1.36 -20.27
N ALA A 416 21.94 2.59 -20.26
CA ALA A 416 22.31 3.28 -19.02
C ALA A 416 21.11 3.55 -18.12
N PHE A 417 19.94 3.81 -18.71
CA PHE A 417 18.69 3.97 -17.97
C PHE A 417 18.22 2.66 -17.35
N ASN A 418 18.25 1.54 -18.08
CA ASN A 418 17.93 0.23 -17.52
C ASN A 418 18.88 -0.14 -16.37
N GLU A 419 20.18 0.11 -16.56
CA GLU A 419 21.21 -0.13 -15.54
C GLU A 419 20.99 0.75 -14.30
N LEU A 420 20.58 2.01 -14.46
CA LEU A 420 20.19 2.87 -13.35
C LEU A 420 19.01 2.28 -12.56
N ILE A 421 17.98 1.77 -13.24
CA ILE A 421 16.80 1.19 -12.58
C ILE A 421 17.17 -0.10 -11.82
N VAL A 422 18.00 -0.95 -12.40
CA VAL A 422 18.49 -2.18 -11.74
C VAL A 422 19.27 -1.81 -10.48
N ASN A 423 20.23 -0.88 -10.58
CA ASN A 423 21.01 -0.45 -9.42
C ASN A 423 20.14 0.21 -8.33
N ASP A 424 19.17 1.06 -8.71
CA ASP A 424 18.20 1.62 -7.76
C ASP A 424 17.35 0.54 -7.07
N THR A 425 16.94 -0.48 -7.82
CA THR A 425 16.16 -1.60 -7.29
C THR A 425 17.00 -2.45 -6.33
N VAL A 426 18.29 -2.66 -6.61
CA VAL A 426 19.23 -3.35 -5.72
C VAL A 426 19.37 -2.60 -4.39
N GLU A 427 19.55 -1.27 -4.43
CA GLU A 427 19.64 -0.45 -3.22
C GLU A 427 18.33 -0.50 -2.41
N LYS A 428 17.17 -0.46 -3.08
CA LYS A 428 15.86 -0.62 -2.41
C LYS A 428 15.68 -2.00 -1.77
N LEU A 429 16.12 -3.07 -2.44
CA LEU A 429 16.10 -4.41 -1.86
C LEU A 429 17.02 -4.51 -0.63
N ARG A 430 18.22 -3.90 -0.69
CA ARG A 430 19.12 -3.81 0.46
C ARG A 430 18.50 -3.04 1.61
N TYR A 431 17.95 -1.86 1.33
CA TYR A 431 17.24 -1.05 2.32
C TYR A 431 16.10 -1.83 2.99
N LEU A 432 15.26 -2.53 2.22
CA LEU A 432 14.18 -3.34 2.76
C LEU A 432 14.69 -4.49 3.62
N GLN A 433 15.75 -5.18 3.17
CA GLN A 433 16.36 -6.24 3.96
C GLN A 433 16.98 -5.69 5.25
N ASP A 434 17.67 -4.56 5.22
CA ASP A 434 18.28 -3.98 6.43
C ASP A 434 17.23 -3.39 7.39
N LYS A 435 16.22 -2.70 6.85
CA LYS A 435 15.13 -2.07 7.63
C LYS A 435 14.25 -3.07 8.36
N TYR A 436 13.92 -4.19 7.70
CA TYR A 436 12.96 -5.18 8.22
C TYR A 436 13.58 -6.54 8.58
N GLN A 437 14.85 -6.76 8.18
CA GLN A 437 15.59 -8.01 8.36
C GLN A 437 14.88 -9.21 7.75
N LEU A 438 14.43 -9.02 6.51
CA LEU A 438 13.70 -10.01 5.76
C LEU A 438 14.53 -11.29 5.61
N GLY A 439 14.03 -12.38 6.18
CA GLY A 439 14.70 -13.68 6.15
C GLY A 439 15.90 -13.80 7.10
N GLY A 440 16.12 -12.84 8.00
CA GLY A 440 17.24 -12.81 8.96
C GLY A 440 18.43 -11.95 8.50
N ASP A 441 19.56 -12.09 9.18
CA ASP A 441 20.79 -11.32 8.92
C ASP A 441 21.85 -12.09 8.13
N VAL A 442 21.71 -13.42 8.02
CA VAL A 442 22.72 -14.30 7.44
C VAL A 442 22.14 -15.22 6.39
N ARG A 443 22.89 -15.48 5.30
CA ARG A 443 22.48 -16.43 4.25
C ARG A 443 22.36 -17.84 4.79
N ARG A 444 23.23 -18.26 5.70
CA ARG A 444 23.22 -19.60 6.31
C ARG A 444 23.40 -19.42 7.81
N SER A 445 22.38 -19.77 8.58
CA SER A 445 22.49 -19.84 10.04
C SER A 445 23.33 -21.05 10.44
N ALA A 446 24.00 -20.98 11.60
CA ALA A 446 24.76 -22.10 12.14
C ALA A 446 23.87 -23.36 12.21
N GLY A 447 24.31 -24.45 11.55
CA GLY A 447 23.57 -25.71 11.49
C GLY A 447 22.59 -25.85 10.30
N SER A 448 22.20 -24.77 9.61
CA SER A 448 21.43 -24.88 8.37
C SER A 448 22.34 -24.99 7.16
N GLN A 449 22.25 -26.09 6.42
CA GLN A 449 22.96 -26.23 5.14
C GLN A 449 22.26 -25.45 4.00
N PHE A 450 20.95 -25.24 4.11
CA PHE A 450 20.15 -24.58 3.08
C PHE A 450 20.10 -23.05 3.29
N PRO A 451 20.17 -22.23 2.22
CA PRO A 451 20.20 -20.79 2.34
C PRO A 451 18.86 -20.22 2.82
N GLN A 452 18.92 -19.21 3.69
CA GLN A 452 17.79 -18.34 4.03
C GLN A 452 17.48 -17.42 2.86
N ALA A 453 16.20 -17.11 2.69
CA ALA A 453 15.72 -16.21 1.66
C ALA A 453 14.49 -15.43 2.14
N PHE A 454 14.23 -14.32 1.49
CA PHE A 454 12.92 -13.68 1.45
C PHE A 454 12.40 -13.70 0.02
N ILE A 455 11.09 -13.87 -0.13
CA ILE A 455 10.47 -14.05 -1.44
C ILE A 455 9.81 -12.74 -1.90
N TYR A 456 10.27 -12.18 -3.02
CA TYR A 456 9.58 -11.11 -3.72
C TYR A 456 8.46 -11.72 -4.58
N ASN A 457 7.26 -11.70 -4.01
CA ASN A 457 6.00 -12.05 -4.65
C ASN A 457 5.58 -10.91 -5.60
N LEU A 458 5.95 -11.02 -6.88
CA LEU A 458 5.72 -10.02 -7.89
C LEU A 458 4.44 -10.35 -8.69
N TYR A 459 3.36 -9.62 -8.41
CA TYR A 459 2.01 -9.86 -8.99
C TYR A 459 1.85 -9.26 -10.41
N THR A 460 2.96 -9.04 -11.10
CA THR A 460 3.02 -8.32 -12.37
C THR A 460 2.91 -9.29 -13.54
N THR A 461 2.23 -8.88 -14.61
CA THR A 461 2.03 -9.70 -15.79
C THR A 461 3.22 -9.61 -16.74
N LEU A 462 3.62 -10.74 -17.32
CA LEU A 462 4.48 -10.77 -18.49
C LEU A 462 3.61 -10.75 -19.76
N ASN A 463 3.57 -9.63 -20.46
CA ASN A 463 2.68 -9.48 -21.62
C ASN A 463 3.08 -10.43 -22.77
N LYS A 464 2.10 -11.14 -23.36
CA LYS A 464 2.25 -11.97 -24.57
C LYS A 464 2.57 -11.07 -25.77
N GLY A 465 3.86 -10.91 -26.06
CA GLY A 465 4.45 -10.36 -27.28
C GLY A 465 3.85 -9.07 -27.88
N ASN A 466 4.65 -8.00 -27.96
CA ASN A 466 4.76 -7.38 -29.27
C ASN A 466 5.80 -8.23 -30.03
N PRO A 467 5.48 -8.85 -31.18
CA PRO A 467 6.31 -9.87 -31.87
C PRO A 467 7.71 -9.43 -32.34
N ALA A 468 8.20 -8.26 -31.92
CA ALA A 468 9.47 -7.67 -32.35
C ALA A 468 10.53 -7.61 -31.24
N GLY A 469 10.33 -8.24 -30.07
CA GLY A 469 11.25 -8.03 -28.93
C GLY A 469 11.31 -6.57 -28.46
N ILE A 470 10.40 -5.72 -28.96
CA ILE A 470 10.24 -4.34 -28.52
C ILE A 470 9.59 -4.42 -27.14
N TYR A 471 10.42 -4.18 -26.12
CA TYR A 471 10.01 -3.81 -24.78
C TYR A 471 8.72 -3.00 -24.82
N ASP A 472 7.83 -3.25 -23.87
CA ASP A 472 6.56 -2.54 -23.70
C ASP A 472 6.79 -1.04 -23.47
N GLU A 473 7.14 -0.29 -24.53
CA GLU A 473 7.23 1.18 -24.59
C GLU A 473 5.82 1.78 -24.50
N SER A 474 4.78 0.94 -24.52
CA SER A 474 3.42 1.32 -24.17
C SER A 474 3.30 1.64 -22.67
N LYS A 475 2.17 2.24 -22.30
CA LYS A 475 1.92 2.78 -20.95
C LYS A 475 2.01 1.74 -19.82
N ASN A 476 1.98 0.43 -20.11
CA ASN A 476 1.92 -0.57 -19.04
C ASN A 476 3.30 -0.97 -18.47
N LYS A 477 4.38 -1.05 -19.26
CA LYS A 477 5.76 -1.32 -18.77
C LYS A 477 5.86 -2.47 -17.75
N GLN A 478 5.00 -3.49 -17.81
CA GLN A 478 4.92 -4.53 -16.77
C GLN A 478 6.06 -5.54 -16.92
N SER A 479 6.28 -6.06 -18.13
CA SER A 479 7.40 -6.95 -18.43
C SER A 479 8.75 -6.27 -18.17
N GLN A 480 8.92 -4.99 -18.54
CA GLN A 480 10.15 -4.23 -18.25
C GLN A 480 10.42 -4.13 -16.74
N SER A 481 9.37 -3.87 -15.94
CA SER A 481 9.46 -3.92 -14.47
C SER A 481 9.97 -5.26 -13.96
N ALA A 482 9.40 -6.35 -14.47
CA ALA A 482 9.71 -7.69 -14.01
C ALA A 482 11.15 -8.06 -14.37
N GLU A 483 11.60 -7.72 -15.58
CA GLU A 483 12.98 -7.89 -15.98
C GLU A 483 13.95 -7.15 -15.06
N HIS A 484 13.70 -5.85 -14.79
CA HIS A 484 14.54 -5.07 -13.89
C HIS A 484 14.58 -5.64 -12.48
N ILE A 485 13.44 -6.12 -11.95
CA ILE A 485 13.35 -6.74 -10.63
C ILE A 485 14.10 -8.08 -10.58
N LEU A 486 13.96 -8.93 -11.60
CA LEU A 486 14.69 -10.20 -11.71
C LEU A 486 16.20 -9.94 -11.76
N ALA A 487 16.65 -9.08 -12.67
CA ALA A 487 18.05 -8.68 -12.78
C ALA A 487 18.58 -8.09 -11.45
N ALA A 488 17.80 -7.23 -10.79
CA ALA A 488 18.16 -6.64 -9.51
C ALA A 488 18.22 -7.67 -8.38
N ALA A 489 17.37 -8.70 -8.37
CA ALA A 489 17.46 -9.77 -7.38
C ALA A 489 18.78 -10.54 -7.50
N HIS A 490 19.21 -10.89 -8.72
CA HIS A 490 20.52 -11.50 -8.93
C HIS A 490 21.67 -10.57 -8.50
N ALA A 491 21.62 -9.31 -8.91
CA ALA A 491 22.64 -8.32 -8.55
C ALA A 491 22.70 -8.07 -7.04
N TYR A 492 21.55 -8.04 -6.35
CA TYR A 492 21.45 -7.99 -4.90
C TYR A 492 22.09 -9.22 -4.26
N ASN A 493 21.75 -10.42 -4.72
CA ASN A 493 22.29 -11.67 -4.18
C ASN A 493 23.81 -11.79 -4.39
N ARG A 494 24.33 -11.28 -5.51
CA ARG A 494 25.76 -11.21 -5.82
C ARG A 494 26.48 -10.20 -4.91
N ALA A 495 25.90 -9.01 -4.75
CA ALA A 495 26.49 -7.94 -3.94
C ALA A 495 26.42 -8.21 -2.42
N ASN A 496 25.55 -9.11 -1.98
CA ASN A 496 25.33 -9.42 -0.57
C ASN A 496 25.48 -10.94 -0.29
N PRO A 497 26.70 -11.52 -0.45
CA PRO A 497 26.92 -12.96 -0.33
C PRO A 497 26.62 -13.54 1.05
N LEU A 498 26.61 -12.68 2.09
CA LEU A 498 26.34 -13.06 3.46
C LEU A 498 24.90 -12.82 3.90
N LYS A 499 24.08 -12.09 3.13
CA LYS A 499 22.68 -11.81 3.47
C LYS A 499 21.73 -12.89 2.89
N PRO A 500 20.52 -13.04 3.43
CA PRO A 500 19.49 -13.89 2.83
C PRO A 500 19.28 -13.59 1.35
N LEU A 501 18.94 -14.62 0.57
CA LEU A 501 18.66 -14.47 -0.85
C LEU A 501 17.34 -13.70 -1.06
N CYS A 502 17.30 -12.84 -2.08
CA CYS A 502 16.06 -12.38 -2.69
C CYS A 502 15.69 -13.35 -3.83
N LEU A 503 14.61 -14.11 -3.67
CA LEU A 503 14.05 -14.95 -4.73
C LEU A 503 12.78 -14.31 -5.27
N VAL A 504 12.58 -14.31 -6.58
CA VAL A 504 11.43 -13.62 -7.21
C VAL A 504 10.40 -14.63 -7.69
N GLN A 505 9.18 -14.52 -7.18
CA GLN A 505 8.01 -15.26 -7.62
C GLN A 505 7.11 -14.36 -8.47
N ASN A 506 7.28 -14.39 -9.79
CA ASN A 506 6.60 -13.48 -10.72
C ASN A 506 5.30 -14.07 -11.30
N ILE A 507 4.41 -14.58 -10.43
CA ILE A 507 3.13 -15.16 -10.84
C ILE A 507 2.10 -14.04 -11.03
N ALA A 508 1.55 -13.94 -12.24
CA ALA A 508 0.52 -12.97 -12.59
C ALA A 508 -0.82 -13.37 -11.97
N VAL A 509 -1.46 -12.43 -11.26
CA VAL A 509 -2.77 -12.67 -10.63
C VAL A 509 -3.95 -12.05 -11.39
N ASN A 510 -3.69 -11.35 -12.51
CA ASN A 510 -4.76 -10.73 -13.27
C ASN A 510 -5.39 -11.64 -14.34
N GLY A 511 -4.88 -12.86 -14.49
CA GLY A 511 -5.31 -13.81 -15.50
C GLY A 511 -4.98 -13.39 -16.94
N TRP A 512 -3.94 -12.57 -17.13
CA TRP A 512 -3.45 -12.10 -18.42
C TRP A 512 -1.96 -12.43 -18.58
N GLY A 513 -1.48 -12.44 -19.82
CA GLY A 513 -0.05 -12.57 -20.14
C GLY A 513 0.40 -13.99 -20.41
N HIS A 514 1.72 -14.19 -20.41
CA HIS A 514 2.36 -15.49 -20.55
C HIS A 514 2.02 -16.36 -19.35
N GLU A 515 1.68 -17.62 -19.64
CA GLU A 515 1.70 -18.67 -18.64
C GLU A 515 3.17 -19.00 -18.36
N LEU A 516 3.53 -19.07 -17.08
CA LEU A 516 4.92 -19.32 -16.70
C LEU A 516 5.26 -20.78 -16.95
N SER A 517 6.24 -20.99 -17.82
CA SER A 517 6.81 -22.31 -18.11
C SER A 517 8.22 -22.13 -18.62
N ILE A 518 9.07 -23.13 -18.40
CA ILE A 518 10.40 -23.19 -19.03
C ILE A 518 10.24 -23.89 -20.38
N HIS A 519 10.38 -23.14 -21.48
CA HIS A 519 10.24 -23.67 -22.83
C HIS A 519 11.07 -22.84 -23.83
N ASP A 520 11.70 -23.48 -24.82
CA ASP A 520 12.56 -22.80 -25.80
C ASP A 520 11.86 -21.75 -26.68
N LYS A 521 10.54 -21.88 -26.82
CA LYS A 521 9.69 -20.90 -27.52
C LYS A 521 9.33 -19.66 -26.69
N ASN A 522 9.51 -19.72 -25.37
CA ASN A 522 9.28 -18.57 -24.51
C ASN A 522 10.45 -17.58 -24.64
N SER A 523 10.18 -16.29 -24.38
CA SER A 523 11.26 -15.32 -24.28
C SER A 523 12.15 -15.64 -23.08
N GLU A 524 13.38 -15.16 -23.12
CA GLU A 524 14.33 -15.30 -22.01
C GLU A 524 13.73 -14.81 -20.68
N LEU A 525 13.06 -13.65 -20.69
CA LEU A 525 12.37 -13.11 -19.51
C LEU A 525 11.30 -14.06 -18.93
N VAL A 526 10.51 -14.71 -19.78
CA VAL A 526 9.47 -15.64 -19.33
C VAL A 526 10.09 -16.90 -18.72
N ASN A 527 11.17 -17.41 -19.33
CA ASN A 527 11.91 -18.56 -18.80
C ASN A 527 12.63 -18.22 -17.49
N GLU A 528 13.26 -17.04 -17.40
CA GLU A 528 13.88 -16.52 -16.17
C GLU A 528 12.85 -16.40 -15.04
N ALA A 529 11.70 -15.78 -15.33
CA ALA A 529 10.61 -15.64 -14.36
C ALA A 529 10.06 -16.99 -13.90
N ALA A 530 9.93 -17.97 -14.81
CA ALA A 530 9.49 -19.31 -14.46
C ALA A 530 10.53 -20.04 -13.59
N LEU A 531 11.82 -19.97 -13.95
CA LEU A 531 12.92 -20.55 -13.19
C LEU A 531 13.00 -19.97 -11.77
N MET A 532 12.99 -18.65 -11.64
CA MET A 532 13.05 -17.97 -10.34
C MET A 532 11.81 -18.26 -9.48
N THR A 533 10.63 -18.38 -10.10
CA THR A 533 9.39 -18.80 -9.42
C THR A 533 9.48 -20.24 -8.91
N GLN A 534 10.03 -21.16 -9.71
CA GLN A 534 10.24 -22.54 -9.30
C GLN A 534 11.25 -22.60 -8.14
N MET A 535 12.35 -21.85 -8.20
CA MET A 535 13.32 -21.76 -7.10
C MET A 535 12.71 -21.21 -5.81
N ALA A 536 11.91 -20.14 -5.89
CA ALA A 536 11.20 -19.59 -4.74
C ALA A 536 10.25 -20.63 -4.12
N SER A 537 9.50 -21.35 -4.95
CA SER A 537 8.58 -22.40 -4.49
C SER A 537 9.32 -23.55 -3.81
N LEU A 538 10.43 -24.02 -4.41
CA LEU A 538 11.29 -25.06 -3.85
C LEU A 538 11.90 -24.63 -2.50
N HIS A 539 12.25 -23.34 -2.35
CA HIS A 539 12.72 -22.80 -1.08
C HIS A 539 11.63 -22.87 -0.01
N THR A 540 10.43 -22.40 -0.31
CA THR A 540 9.28 -22.40 0.60
C THR A 540 8.92 -23.79 1.10
N ILE A 541 9.01 -24.81 0.25
CA ILE A 541 8.63 -26.20 0.57
C ILE A 541 9.82 -27.08 1.01
N TYR A 542 11.06 -26.59 1.02
CA TYR A 542 12.26 -27.42 1.24
C TYR A 542 12.19 -28.25 2.53
N GLU A 543 11.74 -27.66 3.63
CA GLU A 543 11.65 -28.30 4.95
C GLU A 543 10.74 -29.55 4.95
N ILE A 544 9.72 -29.59 4.09
CA ILE A 544 8.73 -30.69 4.03
C ILE A 544 9.04 -31.76 2.97
N ILE A 545 10.01 -31.54 2.08
CA ILE A 545 10.42 -32.55 1.09
C ILE A 545 11.00 -33.74 1.86
N ARG A 546 10.41 -34.94 1.78
CA ARG A 546 10.91 -36.11 2.55
C ARG A 546 11.89 -36.98 1.77
N ASP A 547 11.75 -37.01 0.45
CA ASP A 547 12.64 -37.79 -0.41
C ASP A 547 14.06 -37.19 -0.44
N LYS A 548 15.05 -38.01 -0.12
CA LYS A 548 16.46 -37.57 -0.03
C LYS A 548 17.05 -37.19 -1.39
N ASN A 549 16.59 -37.79 -2.49
CA ASN A 549 17.09 -37.49 -3.82
C ASN A 549 16.51 -36.15 -4.30
N ASP A 550 15.22 -35.90 -4.06
CA ASP A 550 14.58 -34.62 -4.35
C ASP A 550 15.25 -33.49 -3.56
N ARG A 551 15.52 -33.67 -2.26
CA ARG A 551 16.30 -32.71 -1.46
C ARG A 551 17.67 -32.42 -2.08
N LYS A 552 18.44 -33.46 -2.44
CA LYS A 552 19.77 -33.31 -3.08
C LYS A 552 19.70 -32.59 -4.42
N ARG A 553 18.64 -32.79 -5.21
CA ARG A 553 18.42 -32.09 -6.48
C ARG A 553 18.16 -30.60 -6.25
N VAL A 554 17.35 -30.27 -5.24
CA VAL A 554 17.12 -28.87 -4.82
C VAL A 554 18.41 -28.24 -4.32
N GLU A 555 19.15 -28.91 -3.45
CA GLU A 555 20.46 -28.44 -2.96
C GLU A 555 21.45 -28.20 -4.09
N SER A 556 21.50 -29.11 -5.07
CA SER A 556 22.33 -28.96 -6.28
C SER A 556 21.94 -27.74 -7.11
N LEU A 557 20.64 -27.47 -7.29
CA LEU A 557 20.16 -26.27 -7.99
C LEU A 557 20.60 -24.98 -7.29
N PHE A 558 20.49 -24.93 -5.95
CA PHE A 558 20.93 -23.75 -5.18
C PHE A 558 22.46 -23.61 -5.14
N ALA A 559 23.21 -24.73 -5.17
CA ALA A 559 24.66 -24.69 -5.31
C ALA A 559 25.09 -24.13 -6.68
N GLU A 560 24.38 -24.51 -7.75
CA GLU A 560 24.60 -23.96 -9.09
C GLU A 560 24.22 -22.47 -9.16
N TYR A 561 23.17 -22.06 -8.45
CA TYR A 561 22.83 -20.65 -8.31
C TYR A 561 23.92 -19.86 -7.57
N ASP A 562 24.45 -20.38 -6.46
CA ASP A 562 25.59 -19.76 -5.76
C ASP A 562 26.81 -19.65 -6.70
N HIS A 563 27.06 -20.64 -7.55
CA HIS A 563 28.12 -20.59 -8.55
C HIS A 563 27.86 -19.48 -9.58
N PHE A 564 26.66 -19.42 -10.16
CA PHE A 564 26.24 -18.33 -11.05
C PHE A 564 26.41 -16.94 -10.41
N LEU A 565 26.05 -16.78 -9.13
CA LEU A 565 26.21 -15.51 -8.43
C LEU A 565 27.68 -15.09 -8.28
N ALA A 566 28.60 -16.06 -8.13
CA ALA A 566 30.04 -15.80 -8.09
C ALA A 566 30.63 -15.43 -9.45
N LEU A 567 29.93 -15.74 -10.55
CA LEU A 567 30.32 -15.36 -11.90
C LEU A 567 29.74 -13.98 -12.26
N ASP A 568 30.50 -13.20 -13.03
CA ASP A 568 29.99 -11.99 -13.69
C ASP A 568 29.32 -12.33 -15.04
N TYR A 569 28.46 -13.36 -15.05
CA TYR A 569 27.85 -13.94 -16.27
C TYR A 569 26.70 -13.10 -16.85
N GLY A 570 26.36 -11.98 -16.20
CA GLY A 570 25.22 -11.14 -16.57
C GLY A 570 24.00 -11.30 -15.65
N PRO A 571 22.81 -10.88 -16.11
CA PRO A 571 21.62 -10.71 -15.26
C PRO A 571 20.63 -11.88 -15.27
N SER A 572 20.88 -12.96 -16.02
CA SER A 572 19.91 -14.04 -16.30
C SER A 572 20.48 -15.40 -15.91
N PHE A 573 19.89 -16.03 -14.90
CA PHE A 573 20.30 -17.37 -14.44
C PHE A 573 19.87 -18.45 -15.44
N TYR A 574 18.71 -18.27 -16.08
CA TYR A 574 18.24 -19.16 -17.14
C TYR A 574 19.21 -19.20 -18.31
N SER A 575 19.71 -18.05 -18.77
CA SER A 575 20.68 -18.02 -19.87
C SER A 575 21.98 -18.72 -19.51
N TYR A 576 22.46 -18.55 -18.27
CA TYR A 576 23.61 -19.29 -17.75
C TYR A 576 23.38 -20.80 -17.77
N LEU A 577 22.25 -21.27 -17.24
CA LEU A 577 21.95 -22.71 -17.26
C LEU A 577 21.79 -23.24 -18.68
N LYS A 578 21.16 -22.47 -19.59
CA LYS A 578 20.95 -22.90 -20.96
C LYS A 578 22.27 -23.09 -21.72
N SER A 579 23.26 -22.23 -21.51
CA SER A 579 24.56 -22.30 -22.19
C SER A 579 25.54 -23.24 -21.51
N GLU A 580 25.66 -23.18 -20.18
CA GLU A 580 26.74 -23.85 -19.44
C GLU A 580 26.29 -25.15 -18.74
N LYS A 581 25.01 -25.27 -18.38
CA LYS A 581 24.46 -26.32 -17.50
C LYS A 581 23.06 -26.84 -17.89
N PRO A 582 22.80 -27.19 -19.18
CA PRO A 582 21.46 -27.56 -19.63
C PRO A 582 20.86 -28.79 -18.93
N GLU A 583 21.70 -29.65 -18.35
CA GLU A 583 21.30 -30.79 -17.53
C GLU A 583 20.56 -30.39 -16.25
N VAL A 584 20.83 -29.20 -15.71
CA VAL A 584 20.16 -28.68 -14.51
C VAL A 584 18.71 -28.31 -14.83
N LEU A 585 18.44 -27.72 -16.01
CA LEU A 585 17.08 -27.44 -16.48
C LEU A 585 16.28 -28.74 -16.69
N THR A 586 16.94 -29.77 -17.22
CA THR A 586 16.33 -31.10 -17.38
C THR A 586 15.99 -31.72 -16.02
N THR A 587 16.90 -31.59 -15.05
CA THR A 587 16.70 -32.06 -13.67
C THR A 587 15.55 -31.34 -12.99
N LEU A 588 15.40 -30.03 -13.21
CA LEU A 588 14.31 -29.23 -12.65
C LEU A 588 12.94 -29.63 -13.21
N ASN A 589 12.84 -29.82 -14.53
CA ASN A 589 11.62 -30.34 -15.17
C ASN A 589 11.26 -31.76 -14.68
N HIS A 590 12.27 -32.60 -14.48
CA HIS A 590 12.08 -33.93 -13.90
C HIS A 590 11.65 -33.84 -12.43
N LEU A 591 12.27 -32.97 -11.63
CA LEU A 591 11.90 -32.73 -10.24
C LEU A 591 10.44 -32.28 -10.16
N GLN A 592 10.01 -31.33 -10.99
CA GLN A 592 8.62 -30.89 -11.05
C GLN A 592 7.67 -32.08 -11.29
N SER A 593 7.91 -32.89 -12.32
CA SER A 593 7.01 -34.00 -12.66
C SER A 593 7.07 -35.20 -11.71
N SER A 594 8.21 -35.42 -11.05
CA SER A 594 8.46 -36.63 -10.22
C SER A 594 8.39 -36.40 -8.72
N MET A 595 8.24 -35.15 -8.25
CA MET A 595 8.27 -34.84 -6.82
C MET A 595 7.27 -35.69 -6.03
N THR A 596 7.76 -36.23 -4.92
CA THR A 596 6.92 -36.97 -3.98
C THR A 596 6.11 -35.99 -3.14
N VAL A 597 4.79 -36.09 -3.20
CA VAL A 597 3.90 -35.28 -2.37
C VAL A 597 3.83 -35.91 -0.97
N PRO A 598 4.27 -35.22 0.10
CA PRO A 598 4.21 -35.78 1.45
C PRO A 598 2.77 -36.00 1.91
N ASP A 599 2.58 -36.84 2.92
CA ASP A 599 1.32 -36.91 3.64
C ASP A 599 1.08 -35.62 4.42
N ALA A 600 -0.18 -35.17 4.43
CA ALA A 600 -0.60 -34.03 5.23
C ALA A 600 -0.51 -34.39 6.72
N ALA A 601 -0.15 -33.43 7.55
CA ALA A 601 -0.24 -33.57 8.99
C ALA A 601 -1.73 -33.56 9.38
N PRO A 602 -2.18 -34.48 10.24
CA PRO A 602 -3.52 -34.37 10.82
C PRO A 602 -3.60 -33.04 11.59
N SER A 603 -4.72 -32.34 11.50
CA SER A 603 -4.97 -31.23 12.41
C SER A 603 -5.06 -31.78 13.83
N SER A 604 -4.22 -31.27 14.73
CA SER A 604 -4.33 -31.61 16.15
C SER A 604 -5.54 -30.88 16.75
N GLU A 605 -6.23 -31.54 17.68
CA GLU A 605 -7.24 -30.91 18.55
C GLU A 605 -6.60 -30.09 19.69
N PHE A 606 -5.26 -30.04 19.77
CA PHE A 606 -4.51 -29.39 20.84
C PHE A 606 -3.90 -28.04 20.39
N GLN A 607 -3.68 -27.17 21.38
CA GLN A 607 -3.20 -25.77 21.34
C GLN A 607 -3.05 -25.09 19.96
N TRP A 608 -3.78 -23.99 19.77
CA TRP A 608 -3.72 -23.03 18.65
C TRP A 608 -2.39 -22.90 17.86
N GLU A 609 -1.22 -22.77 18.51
CA GLU A 609 0.07 -22.72 17.80
C GLU A 609 0.40 -24.01 17.03
N GLU A 610 0.09 -25.18 17.60
CA GLU A 610 0.25 -26.48 16.95
C GLU A 610 -0.72 -26.62 15.78
N HIS A 611 -1.98 -26.21 15.96
CA HIS A 611 -2.97 -26.24 14.89
C HIS A 611 -2.54 -25.37 13.70
N ARG A 612 -2.09 -24.13 13.96
CA ARG A 612 -1.56 -23.26 12.91
C ARG A 612 -0.33 -23.86 12.23
N ALA A 613 0.62 -24.41 12.99
CA ALA A 613 1.80 -25.06 12.41
C ALA A 613 1.41 -26.20 11.47
N ALA A 614 0.43 -27.02 11.86
CA ALA A 614 -0.12 -28.08 11.00
C ALA A 614 -0.76 -27.53 9.73
N ILE A 615 -1.53 -26.43 9.80
CA ILE A 615 -2.10 -25.77 8.63
C ILE A 615 -1.01 -25.21 7.70
N VAL A 616 0.04 -24.59 8.24
CA VAL A 616 1.18 -24.10 7.44
C VAL A 616 1.88 -25.25 6.72
N ASP A 617 2.13 -26.36 7.41
CA ASP A 617 2.72 -27.55 6.79
C ASP A 617 1.82 -28.16 5.72
N ASN A 618 0.51 -28.22 5.96
CA ASN A 618 -0.45 -28.69 4.97
C ASN A 618 -0.54 -27.76 3.75
N VAL A 619 -0.42 -26.44 3.95
CA VAL A 619 -0.30 -25.48 2.85
C VAL A 619 0.98 -25.72 2.05
N LYS A 620 2.13 -25.96 2.69
CA LYS A 620 3.36 -26.32 1.99
C LYS A 620 3.17 -27.62 1.19
N VAL A 621 2.48 -28.62 1.74
CA VAL A 621 2.16 -29.88 1.04
C VAL A 621 1.24 -29.62 -0.17
N ALA A 622 0.25 -28.74 -0.05
CA ALA A 622 -0.57 -28.31 -1.17
C ALA A 622 0.25 -27.59 -2.25
N ILE A 623 1.21 -26.74 -1.87
CA ILE A 623 2.17 -26.11 -2.80
C ILE A 623 3.01 -27.16 -3.53
N VAL A 624 3.43 -28.25 -2.87
CA VAL A 624 4.12 -29.37 -3.56
C VAL A 624 3.23 -29.97 -4.65
N SER A 625 1.94 -30.20 -4.38
CA SER A 625 1.00 -30.71 -5.39
C SER A 625 0.82 -29.73 -6.55
N LEU A 626 0.60 -28.45 -6.23
CA LEU A 626 0.48 -27.37 -7.21
C LEU A 626 1.74 -27.22 -8.07
N PHE A 627 2.92 -27.30 -7.47
CA PHE A 627 4.20 -27.25 -8.15
C PHE A 627 4.33 -28.42 -9.14
N LYS A 628 4.00 -29.63 -8.69
CA LYS A 628 4.02 -30.84 -9.52
C LYS A 628 3.08 -30.76 -10.72
N GLU A 629 1.89 -30.20 -10.53
CA GLU A 629 0.90 -29.96 -11.57
C GLU A 629 1.29 -28.81 -12.52
N GLY A 630 2.29 -27.99 -12.17
CA GLY A 630 2.61 -26.76 -12.91
C GLY A 630 1.58 -25.66 -12.74
N ALA A 631 0.80 -25.70 -11.65
CA ALA A 631 -0.33 -24.81 -11.40
C ALA A 631 0.08 -23.33 -11.31
N PHE A 632 1.30 -23.00 -10.86
CA PHE A 632 1.83 -21.63 -10.85
C PHE A 632 1.92 -21.00 -12.25
N GLY A 633 1.97 -21.83 -13.30
CA GLY A 633 1.96 -21.40 -14.68
C GLY A 633 0.58 -20.96 -15.17
N HIS A 634 -0.49 -21.41 -14.51
CA HIS A 634 -1.87 -21.22 -14.95
C HIS A 634 -2.53 -20.01 -14.29
N HIS A 635 -3.18 -19.20 -15.12
CA HIS A 635 -3.76 -17.91 -14.74
C HIS A 635 -4.85 -17.99 -13.68
N GLU A 636 -5.67 -19.05 -13.72
CA GLU A 636 -6.74 -19.34 -12.78
C GLU A 636 -6.24 -19.64 -11.36
N ASN A 637 -4.99 -20.09 -11.22
CA ASN A 637 -4.39 -20.43 -9.93
C ASN A 637 -3.52 -19.30 -9.37
N GLY A 638 -3.33 -18.20 -10.09
CA GLY A 638 -2.37 -17.16 -9.73
C GLY A 638 -2.61 -16.56 -8.34
N PHE A 639 -3.86 -16.23 -8.00
CA PHE A 639 -4.21 -15.72 -6.66
C PHE A 639 -4.01 -16.77 -5.58
N THR A 640 -4.49 -17.99 -5.81
CA THR A 640 -4.37 -19.11 -4.86
C THR A 640 -2.90 -19.40 -4.56
N TYR A 641 -2.08 -19.58 -5.60
CA TYR A 641 -0.66 -19.89 -5.43
C TYR A 641 0.08 -18.79 -4.68
N GLN A 642 -0.10 -17.52 -5.08
CA GLN A 642 0.52 -16.39 -4.38
C GLN A 642 0.05 -16.30 -2.91
N ALA A 643 -1.24 -16.52 -2.62
CA ALA A 643 -1.75 -16.49 -1.25
C ALA A 643 -1.18 -17.62 -0.39
N LEU A 644 -1.12 -18.85 -0.91
CA LEU A 644 -0.51 -19.98 -0.21
C LEU A 644 0.99 -19.74 0.03
N SER A 645 1.70 -19.20 -0.98
CA SER A 645 3.13 -18.86 -0.87
C SER A 645 3.37 -17.84 0.24
N VAL A 646 2.68 -16.69 0.19
CA VAL A 646 2.81 -15.64 1.21
C VAL A 646 2.46 -16.17 2.60
N PHE A 647 1.45 -17.03 2.73
CA PHE A 647 1.05 -17.62 4.01
C PHE A 647 2.13 -18.56 4.59
N ALA A 648 2.77 -19.36 3.75
CA ALA A 648 3.78 -20.34 4.16
C ALA A 648 5.19 -19.75 4.35
N GLU A 649 5.48 -18.62 3.73
CA GLU A 649 6.79 -17.96 3.78
C GLU A 649 7.06 -17.30 5.15
N LYS A 650 8.31 -17.40 5.62
CA LYS A 650 8.75 -16.70 6.85
C LYS A 650 8.91 -15.19 6.61
N ALA A 651 9.33 -14.79 5.41
CA ALA A 651 9.51 -13.38 5.04
C ALA A 651 9.21 -13.16 3.55
N SER A 652 8.37 -12.17 3.25
CA SER A 652 7.93 -11.89 1.89
C SER A 652 7.78 -10.40 1.60
N ILE A 653 8.01 -10.06 0.34
CA ILE A 653 7.72 -8.74 -0.23
C ILE A 653 6.61 -8.92 -1.24
N GLY A 654 5.47 -8.27 -1.03
CA GLY A 654 4.38 -8.23 -2.01
C GLY A 654 4.47 -6.96 -2.85
N GLY A 655 4.62 -7.10 -4.17
CA GLY A 655 4.69 -5.93 -5.06
C GLY A 655 3.93 -6.06 -6.37
N CYS A 656 3.38 -4.95 -6.83
CA CYS A 656 2.69 -4.82 -8.11
C CYS A 656 2.94 -3.41 -8.68
N LYS A 657 2.89 -3.25 -10.01
CA LYS A 657 3.02 -1.93 -10.66
C LYS A 657 2.02 -0.90 -10.12
N SER A 658 0.75 -1.26 -10.00
CA SER A 658 -0.29 -0.40 -9.40
C SER A 658 -0.54 -0.71 -7.92
N ALA A 659 0.33 -1.55 -7.33
CA ALA A 659 0.55 -1.92 -5.93
C ALA A 659 -0.65 -2.24 -5.04
N ASN A 660 -1.73 -1.46 -5.03
CA ASN A 660 -2.79 -1.59 -4.05
C ASN A 660 -3.68 -2.77 -4.32
N GLU A 661 -4.24 -2.86 -5.52
CA GLU A 661 -5.39 -3.73 -5.67
C GLU A 661 -5.01 -5.21 -5.61
N ARG A 662 -4.03 -5.61 -6.42
CA ARG A 662 -3.62 -7.02 -6.52
C ARG A 662 -2.98 -7.53 -5.23
N ALA A 663 -2.17 -6.70 -4.57
CA ALA A 663 -1.60 -7.05 -3.27
C ALA A 663 -2.70 -7.18 -2.22
N GLN A 664 -3.68 -6.28 -2.21
CA GLN A 664 -4.86 -6.38 -1.34
C GLN A 664 -5.61 -7.70 -1.57
N ALA A 665 -5.87 -8.09 -2.81
CA ALA A 665 -6.62 -9.32 -3.10
C ALA A 665 -5.85 -10.61 -2.75
N VAL A 666 -4.53 -10.63 -2.94
CA VAL A 666 -3.68 -11.74 -2.45
C VAL A 666 -3.70 -11.76 -0.92
N ASN A 667 -3.41 -10.63 -0.27
CA ASN A 667 -3.36 -10.56 1.18
C ASN A 667 -4.72 -10.81 1.84
N GLY A 668 -5.81 -10.50 1.15
CA GLY A 668 -7.17 -10.77 1.60
C GLY A 668 -7.41 -12.26 1.74
N ARG A 669 -6.91 -13.05 0.79
CA ARG A 669 -6.89 -14.51 0.84
C ARG A 669 -5.89 -15.05 1.87
N VAL A 670 -4.75 -14.38 2.04
CA VAL A 670 -3.81 -14.74 3.13
C VAL A 670 -4.48 -14.57 4.49
N SER A 671 -5.26 -13.51 4.73
CA SER A 671 -6.03 -13.38 5.98
C SER A 671 -7.16 -14.40 6.11
N ILE A 672 -7.69 -14.95 5.02
CA ILE A 672 -8.60 -16.11 5.08
C ILE A 672 -7.83 -17.34 5.59
N LEU A 673 -6.60 -17.57 5.13
CA LEU A 673 -5.76 -18.66 5.62
C LEU A 673 -5.38 -18.45 7.10
N ASP A 674 -5.11 -17.21 7.51
CA ASP A 674 -4.93 -16.88 8.94
C ASP A 674 -6.20 -17.22 9.74
N PHE A 675 -7.39 -16.88 9.23
CA PHE A 675 -8.68 -17.23 9.86
C PHE A 675 -8.91 -18.74 9.95
N VAL A 676 -8.60 -19.49 8.88
CA VAL A 676 -8.69 -20.96 8.88
C VAL A 676 -7.65 -21.59 9.82
N SER A 677 -6.56 -20.89 10.13
CA SER A 677 -5.58 -21.37 11.10
C SER A 677 -5.98 -21.19 12.57
N LEU A 678 -7.15 -20.60 12.87
CA LEU A 678 -7.78 -20.71 14.19
C LEU A 678 -8.26 -22.13 14.42
N ASP A 679 -8.12 -22.62 15.65
CA ASP A 679 -8.72 -23.89 16.03
C ASP A 679 -10.25 -23.86 15.79
N ASN A 680 -10.79 -25.00 15.39
CA ASN A 680 -12.20 -25.10 14.96
C ASN A 680 -13.17 -24.61 16.04
N SER A 681 -12.89 -24.92 17.31
CA SER A 681 -13.78 -24.56 18.42
C SER A 681 -13.82 -23.04 18.66
N ALA A 682 -12.66 -22.38 18.62
CA ALA A 682 -12.55 -20.94 18.75
C ALA A 682 -13.15 -20.23 17.53
N ARG A 683 -12.86 -20.71 16.32
CA ARG A 683 -13.42 -20.19 15.06
C ARG A 683 -14.94 -20.23 15.07
N GLU A 684 -15.54 -21.37 15.41
CA GLU A 684 -16.99 -21.51 15.51
C GLU A 684 -17.59 -20.61 16.59
N SER A 685 -17.00 -20.61 17.78
CA SER A 685 -17.45 -19.79 18.91
C SER A 685 -17.44 -18.31 18.57
N LEU A 686 -16.43 -17.86 17.83
CA LEU A 686 -16.28 -16.48 17.38
C LEU A 686 -17.35 -16.10 16.35
N LEU A 687 -17.53 -16.93 15.31
CA LEU A 687 -18.55 -16.68 14.29
C LEU A 687 -19.97 -16.65 14.90
N LYS A 688 -20.30 -17.62 15.76
CA LYS A 688 -21.61 -17.69 16.44
C LYS A 688 -21.83 -16.55 17.43
N ARG A 689 -20.75 -15.97 18.00
CA ARG A 689 -20.83 -14.82 18.91
C ARG A 689 -21.20 -13.53 18.20
N TYR A 690 -20.71 -13.33 16.98
CA TYR A 690 -20.76 -12.03 16.30
C TYR A 690 -21.69 -11.99 15.08
N LEU A 691 -22.03 -13.13 14.48
CA LEU A 691 -22.84 -13.19 13.26
C LEU A 691 -24.23 -13.78 13.53
N SER A 692 -25.10 -13.76 12.53
CA SER A 692 -26.36 -14.52 12.57
C SER A 692 -26.06 -16.02 12.43
N ASP A 693 -26.93 -16.87 12.95
CA ASP A 693 -26.77 -18.34 12.86
C ASP A 693 -26.55 -18.79 11.41
N THR A 694 -27.35 -18.27 10.47
CA THR A 694 -27.23 -18.58 9.04
C THR A 694 -25.90 -18.16 8.43
N GLU A 695 -25.40 -16.96 8.75
CA GLU A 695 -24.11 -16.49 8.22
C GLU A 695 -22.95 -17.24 8.89
N ALA A 696 -23.04 -17.50 10.19
CA ALA A 696 -22.06 -18.28 10.95
C ALA A 696 -21.94 -19.71 10.39
N GLU A 697 -23.05 -20.44 10.26
CA GLU A 697 -23.06 -21.81 9.70
C GLU A 697 -22.46 -21.86 8.29
N ARG A 698 -22.81 -20.89 7.43
CA ARG A 698 -22.22 -20.76 6.10
C ARG A 698 -20.71 -20.64 6.16
N LEU A 699 -20.18 -19.73 6.99
CA LEU A 699 -18.75 -19.46 7.08
C LEU A 699 -18.00 -20.62 7.75
N ILE A 700 -18.60 -21.30 8.73
CA ILE A 700 -18.05 -22.53 9.33
C ILE A 700 -17.89 -23.59 8.26
N ASN A 701 -18.93 -23.84 7.46
CA ASN A 701 -18.89 -24.84 6.39
C ASN A 701 -17.81 -24.50 5.34
N LEU A 702 -17.75 -23.24 4.88
CA LEU A 702 -16.74 -22.81 3.91
C LEU A 702 -15.30 -22.92 4.46
N ALA A 703 -15.09 -22.61 5.74
CA ALA A 703 -13.79 -22.74 6.39
C ALA A 703 -13.37 -24.22 6.49
N ASN A 704 -14.29 -25.09 6.91
CA ASN A 704 -14.05 -26.53 7.01
C ASN A 704 -13.81 -27.16 5.63
N GLU A 705 -14.54 -26.72 4.60
CA GLU A 705 -14.34 -27.14 3.21
C GLU A 705 -12.95 -26.73 2.70
N LEU A 706 -12.51 -25.50 2.96
CA LEU A 706 -11.17 -25.03 2.58
C LEU A 706 -10.07 -25.81 3.30
N GLU A 707 -10.18 -26.00 4.61
CA GLU A 707 -9.24 -26.79 5.42
C GLU A 707 -9.13 -28.23 4.88
N THR A 708 -10.28 -28.85 4.57
CA THR A 708 -10.34 -30.18 3.96
C THR A 708 -9.69 -30.20 2.58
N SER A 709 -9.92 -29.19 1.74
CA SER A 709 -9.30 -29.11 0.40
C SER A 709 -7.78 -28.98 0.48
N ILE A 710 -7.26 -28.21 1.46
CA ILE A 710 -5.82 -28.08 1.71
C ILE A 710 -5.25 -29.43 2.16
N TYR A 711 -5.89 -30.10 3.12
CA TYR A 711 -5.49 -31.43 3.59
C TYR A 711 -5.49 -32.49 2.47
N CYS A 712 -6.52 -32.47 1.63
CA CYS A 712 -6.67 -33.36 0.47
C CYS A 712 -5.81 -32.95 -0.73
N LYS A 713 -5.17 -31.78 -0.70
CA LYS A 713 -4.25 -31.28 -1.75
C LYS A 713 -4.96 -31.08 -3.10
N ASN A 714 -6.27 -30.82 -3.09
CA ASN A 714 -7.06 -30.65 -4.31
C ASN A 714 -7.01 -29.19 -4.77
N THR A 715 -6.14 -28.88 -5.74
CA THR A 715 -5.97 -27.54 -6.32
C THR A 715 -7.27 -26.83 -6.68
N ALA A 716 -8.17 -27.52 -7.40
CA ALA A 716 -9.41 -26.92 -7.89
C ALA A 716 -10.34 -26.55 -6.73
N ASP A 717 -10.46 -27.43 -5.74
CA ASP A 717 -11.29 -27.18 -4.56
C ASP A 717 -10.66 -26.14 -3.63
N ILE A 718 -9.32 -26.10 -3.49
CA ILE A 718 -8.62 -25.05 -2.73
C ILE A 718 -8.96 -23.68 -3.32
N THR A 719 -8.77 -23.49 -4.64
CA THR A 719 -9.07 -22.21 -5.29
C THR A 719 -10.54 -21.84 -5.12
N LYS A 720 -11.46 -22.77 -5.39
CA LYS A 720 -12.90 -22.56 -5.25
C LYS A 720 -13.29 -22.15 -3.83
N ASN A 721 -12.84 -22.89 -2.81
CA ASN A 721 -13.25 -22.69 -1.42
C ASN A 721 -12.58 -21.46 -0.80
N LEU A 722 -11.33 -21.16 -1.19
CA LEU A 722 -10.64 -19.93 -0.80
C LEU A 722 -11.34 -18.69 -1.35
N ASP A 723 -11.73 -18.73 -2.63
CA ASP A 723 -12.48 -17.64 -3.27
C ASP A 723 -13.88 -17.49 -2.65
N ALA A 724 -14.60 -18.59 -2.41
CA ALA A 724 -15.93 -18.56 -1.80
C ALA A 724 -15.89 -17.98 -0.37
N LEU A 725 -14.89 -18.36 0.43
CA LEU A 725 -14.70 -17.83 1.78
C LEU A 725 -14.21 -16.38 1.76
N TYR A 726 -13.32 -16.02 0.84
CA TYR A 726 -12.89 -14.64 0.64
C TYR A 726 -14.07 -13.72 0.27
N GLU A 727 -14.91 -14.13 -0.68
CA GLU A 727 -16.14 -13.42 -1.07
C GLU A 727 -17.12 -13.27 0.10
N ALA A 728 -17.28 -14.32 0.91
CA ALA A 728 -18.20 -14.34 2.03
C ALA A 728 -17.70 -13.58 3.26
N LEU A 729 -16.39 -13.46 3.48
CA LEU A 729 -15.84 -12.93 4.74
C LEU A 729 -15.12 -11.59 4.58
N ASN A 730 -14.32 -11.42 3.52
CA ASN A 730 -13.23 -10.44 3.55
C ASN A 730 -12.97 -9.69 2.23
N LEU A 731 -13.84 -9.85 1.22
CA LEU A 731 -13.70 -9.20 -0.09
C LEU A 731 -13.43 -7.69 0.00
N GLU A 732 -14.08 -7.04 0.96
CA GLU A 732 -14.03 -5.61 1.23
C GLU A 732 -13.44 -5.30 2.62
N GLY A 733 -12.74 -6.27 3.23
CA GLY A 733 -12.30 -6.22 4.64
C GLY A 733 -10.94 -5.55 4.87
N PHE A 734 -10.16 -6.04 5.84
CA PHE A 734 -8.93 -5.39 6.36
C PHE A 734 -7.99 -4.88 5.26
N GLN A 735 -7.76 -5.68 4.23
CA GLN A 735 -6.75 -5.36 3.20
C GLN A 735 -7.21 -4.20 2.30
N ALA A 736 -8.51 -3.90 2.24
CA ALA A 736 -9.05 -2.68 1.62
C ALA A 736 -8.55 -1.40 2.29
N VAL A 737 -8.24 -1.49 3.58
CA VAL A 737 -7.77 -0.35 4.36
C VAL A 737 -6.41 0.13 3.88
N ILE A 738 -5.55 -0.75 3.33
CA ILE A 738 -4.28 -0.33 2.72
C ILE A 738 -4.53 0.68 1.60
N SER A 739 -5.48 0.41 0.71
CA SER A 739 -5.84 1.35 -0.37
C SER A 739 -6.43 2.64 0.19
N PHE A 740 -7.15 2.61 1.32
CA PHE A 740 -7.63 3.82 1.97
C PHE A 740 -6.49 4.66 2.55
N ILE A 741 -5.57 4.05 3.30
CA ILE A 741 -4.40 4.73 3.89
C ILE A 741 -3.50 5.29 2.78
N ASP A 742 -3.35 4.55 1.67
CA ASP A 742 -2.45 4.92 0.57
C ASP A 742 -3.06 5.96 -0.39
N GLN A 743 -4.33 5.81 -0.77
CA GLN A 743 -4.96 6.58 -1.86
C GLN A 743 -6.31 7.21 -1.50
N GLY A 744 -6.75 7.11 -0.25
CA GLY A 744 -8.01 7.66 0.24
C GLY A 744 -9.26 6.86 -0.14
N GLY A 745 -9.18 5.88 -1.06
CA GLY A 745 -10.36 5.20 -1.60
C GLY A 745 -10.10 3.73 -1.95
N HIS A 746 -11.18 2.98 -2.21
CA HIS A 746 -11.10 1.54 -2.42
C HIS A 746 -10.31 1.15 -3.69
N ALA A 747 -9.72 -0.04 -3.65
CA ALA A 747 -9.03 -0.66 -4.78
C ALA A 747 -9.90 -0.75 -6.06
N LYS A 748 -9.23 -0.62 -7.23
CA LYS A 748 -9.74 -0.75 -8.61
C LYS A 748 -9.99 -2.17 -9.12
N LEU A 749 -9.96 -3.20 -8.30
CA LEU A 749 -10.21 -4.55 -8.81
C LEU A 749 -11.70 -4.75 -9.12
N GLY A 750 -11.99 -4.97 -10.40
CA GLY A 750 -13.28 -5.45 -10.87
C GLY A 750 -13.27 -6.96 -11.04
N THR A 751 -14.45 -7.56 -11.04
CA THR A 751 -14.64 -8.97 -11.44
C THR A 751 -14.17 -9.20 -12.86
N ARG A 752 -13.41 -10.28 -13.05
CA ARG A 752 -13.00 -10.75 -14.36
C ARG A 752 -14.23 -11.06 -15.21
N THR A 753 -14.36 -10.38 -16.35
CA THR A 753 -15.41 -10.66 -17.34
C THR A 753 -14.80 -11.34 -18.57
N SER A 754 -15.45 -12.39 -19.07
CA SER A 754 -14.95 -13.18 -20.20
C SER A 754 -15.00 -12.45 -21.55
N ILE A 755 -15.74 -11.34 -21.65
CA ILE A 755 -16.10 -10.71 -22.92
C ILE A 755 -15.23 -9.48 -23.25
N PHE A 756 -14.66 -8.79 -22.26
CA PHE A 756 -13.90 -7.54 -22.49
C PHE A 756 -12.56 -7.51 -21.76
N SER A 757 -11.51 -7.15 -22.49
CA SER A 757 -10.11 -7.19 -22.07
C SER A 757 -9.65 -6.03 -21.19
N ASP A 758 -10.36 -5.76 -20.08
CA ASP A 758 -9.86 -4.82 -19.08
C ASP A 758 -8.90 -5.53 -18.10
N THR A 759 -7.60 -5.22 -18.19
CA THR A 759 -6.57 -5.75 -17.27
C THR A 759 -6.76 -5.39 -15.78
N ASN A 760 -7.71 -4.51 -15.47
CA ASN A 760 -8.14 -4.19 -14.10
C ASN A 760 -9.31 -5.07 -13.61
N ASN A 761 -9.95 -5.82 -14.51
CA ASN A 761 -10.94 -6.85 -14.20
C ASN A 761 -10.20 -8.17 -13.97
N ALA A 762 -9.62 -8.30 -12.79
CA ALA A 762 -8.73 -9.40 -12.44
C ALA A 762 -9.29 -10.29 -11.33
N GLU A 763 -10.22 -9.79 -10.51
CA GLU A 763 -10.76 -10.53 -9.38
C GLU A 763 -11.52 -11.77 -9.86
N THR A 764 -11.23 -12.93 -9.27
CA THR A 764 -11.89 -14.21 -9.60
C THR A 764 -13.29 -14.31 -9.00
N VAL A 765 -13.57 -13.50 -7.98
CA VAL A 765 -14.89 -13.39 -7.32
C VAL A 765 -15.72 -12.21 -7.83
N THR A 766 -17.03 -12.28 -7.60
CA THR A 766 -17.94 -11.22 -8.05
C THR A 766 -17.92 -10.04 -7.07
N THR A 767 -17.44 -8.88 -7.50
CA THR A 767 -17.48 -7.63 -6.74
C THR A 767 -18.79 -6.93 -7.04
N HIS A 768 -19.48 -6.48 -5.99
CA HIS A 768 -20.74 -5.76 -6.11
C HIS A 768 -20.55 -4.25 -6.17
N VAL A 769 -19.30 -3.80 -6.32
CA VAL A 769 -18.89 -2.42 -6.21
C VAL A 769 -18.29 -1.96 -7.54
N LYS A 770 -19.02 -1.07 -8.22
CA LYS A 770 -18.65 -0.60 -9.57
C LYS A 770 -17.92 0.75 -9.56
N ASN A 771 -18.20 1.61 -8.59
CA ASN A 771 -17.70 2.98 -8.59
C ASN A 771 -16.70 3.28 -7.48
N ALA A 772 -16.43 2.40 -6.52
CA ALA A 772 -15.52 2.72 -5.42
C ALA A 772 -14.11 3.11 -5.86
N SER A 773 -13.60 2.44 -6.89
CA SER A 773 -12.30 2.82 -7.45
C SER A 773 -12.26 4.20 -8.08
N LYS A 774 -13.41 4.78 -8.49
CA LYS A 774 -13.48 6.14 -9.03
C LYS A 774 -13.18 7.19 -7.97
N TRP A 775 -13.05 6.82 -6.70
CA TRP A 775 -12.80 7.76 -5.61
C TRP A 775 -11.38 7.72 -5.07
N GLN A 776 -10.52 6.85 -5.58
CA GLN A 776 -9.08 6.95 -5.33
C GLN A 776 -8.53 8.34 -5.73
N CYS A 777 -7.47 8.78 -5.04
CA CYS A 777 -6.83 10.09 -5.18
C CYS A 777 -6.62 10.49 -6.65
N HIS A 778 -6.11 9.59 -7.48
CA HIS A 778 -5.78 9.83 -8.88
C HIS A 778 -7.00 9.83 -9.84
N LYS A 779 -8.22 9.65 -9.32
CA LYS A 779 -9.46 9.61 -10.10
C LYS A 779 -10.39 10.78 -9.74
N GLY A 780 -11.58 10.51 -9.22
CA GLY A 780 -12.64 11.48 -9.02
C GLY A 780 -12.49 12.34 -7.77
N LEU A 781 -11.75 11.90 -6.75
CA LEU A 781 -11.53 12.71 -5.54
C LEU A 781 -10.81 14.01 -5.86
N THR A 782 -9.65 13.92 -6.53
CA THR A 782 -8.89 15.12 -6.93
C THR A 782 -9.71 16.03 -7.84
N ASP A 783 -10.52 15.48 -8.75
CA ASP A 783 -11.38 16.31 -9.60
C ASP A 783 -12.39 17.14 -8.78
N ASN A 784 -12.88 16.62 -7.65
CA ASN A 784 -13.75 17.36 -6.75
C ASN A 784 -12.98 18.39 -5.90
N VAL A 785 -11.77 18.05 -5.45
CA VAL A 785 -10.87 19.01 -4.76
C VAL A 785 -10.54 20.18 -5.67
N LEU A 786 -10.06 19.92 -6.89
CA LEU A 786 -9.74 20.98 -7.85
C LEU A 786 -10.96 21.81 -8.25
N ARG A 787 -12.14 21.20 -8.29
CA ARG A 787 -13.38 21.93 -8.53
C ARG A 787 -13.76 22.85 -7.37
N GLU A 788 -13.61 22.37 -6.14
CA GLU A 788 -14.03 23.10 -4.95
C GLU A 788 -13.04 24.17 -4.52
N PHE A 789 -11.74 23.95 -4.73
CA PHE A 789 -10.68 24.89 -4.36
C PHE A 789 -10.25 25.77 -5.53
N CYS A 790 -10.18 25.23 -6.76
CA CYS A 790 -9.66 25.95 -7.92
C CYS A 790 -10.75 26.36 -8.93
N GLY A 791 -12.02 25.99 -8.72
CA GLY A 791 -13.10 26.23 -9.67
C GLY A 791 -13.01 25.40 -10.97
N VAL A 792 -12.12 24.39 -11.02
CA VAL A 792 -11.82 23.63 -12.23
C VAL A 792 -12.83 22.48 -12.42
N GLU A 793 -13.68 22.55 -13.45
CA GLU A 793 -14.46 21.39 -13.90
C GLU A 793 -13.73 20.56 -14.95
N LYS A 794 -13.69 19.23 -14.72
CA LYS A 794 -13.16 18.26 -15.68
C LYS A 794 -14.15 18.12 -16.83
N ILE A 795 -13.71 18.52 -18.01
CA ILE A 795 -14.44 18.25 -19.26
C ILE A 795 -14.02 16.87 -19.75
N SER A 796 -15.00 15.97 -19.90
CA SER A 796 -14.80 14.79 -20.74
C SER A 796 -14.95 15.24 -22.19
N TYR A 797 -13.81 15.46 -22.85
CA TYR A 797 -13.73 15.81 -24.28
C TYR A 797 -14.61 14.88 -25.12
N LEU A 798 -14.66 13.60 -24.76
CA LEU A 798 -15.44 12.57 -25.43
C LEU A 798 -16.95 12.69 -25.19
N SER A 799 -17.40 13.16 -24.02
CA SER A 799 -18.82 13.45 -23.80
C SER A 799 -19.25 14.70 -24.55
N GLU A 800 -18.39 15.71 -24.64
CA GLU A 800 -18.68 16.93 -25.41
C GLU A 800 -18.68 16.65 -26.91
N LEU A 801 -17.73 15.85 -27.41
CA LEU A 801 -17.67 15.42 -28.81
C LEU A 801 -18.83 14.49 -29.16
N LYS A 802 -19.32 13.66 -28.21
CA LYS A 802 -20.58 12.90 -28.37
C LYS A 802 -21.80 13.82 -28.41
N THR A 803 -21.85 14.87 -27.60
CA THR A 803 -22.96 15.83 -27.61
C THR A 803 -22.94 16.68 -28.88
N ALA A 804 -21.77 17.16 -29.31
CA ALA A 804 -21.58 17.85 -30.58
C ALA A 804 -21.87 16.93 -31.77
N GLY A 805 -21.41 15.68 -31.75
CA GLY A 805 -21.69 14.66 -32.76
C GLY A 805 -23.18 14.33 -32.86
N LYS A 806 -23.90 14.25 -31.73
CA LYS A 806 -25.36 14.10 -31.71
C LYS A 806 -26.09 15.31 -32.31
N ALA A 807 -25.62 16.52 -32.05
CA ALA A 807 -26.16 17.73 -32.66
C ALA A 807 -25.95 17.74 -34.19
N ILE A 808 -24.78 17.32 -34.67
CA ILE A 808 -24.47 17.17 -36.10
C ILE A 808 -25.35 16.09 -36.74
N LEU A 809 -25.51 14.93 -36.10
CA LEU A 809 -26.39 13.88 -36.60
C LEU A 809 -27.84 14.36 -36.68
N GLY A 810 -28.29 15.16 -35.70
CA GLY A 810 -29.60 15.80 -35.72
C GLY A 810 -29.77 16.80 -36.88
N ILE A 811 -28.73 17.55 -37.24
CA ILE A 811 -28.74 18.48 -38.38
C ILE A 811 -28.68 17.73 -39.71
N ALA A 812 -27.88 16.65 -39.81
CA ALA A 812 -27.79 15.84 -41.01
C ALA A 812 -29.08 15.04 -41.29
N VAL A 813 -29.71 14.49 -40.25
CA VAL A 813 -31.00 13.79 -40.36
C VAL A 813 -32.15 14.78 -40.56
N GLY A 814 -32.09 15.97 -39.94
CA GLY A 814 -33.04 17.05 -40.17
C GLY A 814 -32.95 17.63 -41.58
N GLY A 815 -31.75 17.71 -42.16
CA GLY A 815 -31.53 18.15 -43.55
C GLY A 815 -31.99 17.12 -44.59
N ALA A 816 -31.85 15.83 -44.31
CA ALA A 816 -32.32 14.76 -45.21
C ALA A 816 -33.84 14.58 -45.21
N LEU A 817 -34.57 15.10 -44.21
CA LEU A 817 -36.04 15.07 -44.16
C LEU A 817 -36.70 16.27 -44.85
N ILE A 818 -35.94 17.27 -45.31
CA ILE A 818 -36.48 18.44 -46.01
C ILE A 818 -36.55 18.23 -47.54
N GLU A 819 -36.00 17.13 -48.09
CA GLU A 819 -36.13 16.79 -49.51
C GLU A 819 -37.44 16.06 -49.90
N ALA A 820 -38.45 16.04 -49.03
CA ALA A 820 -39.77 15.54 -49.37
C ALA A 820 -40.89 16.46 -48.86
N GLY A 821 -41.05 17.65 -49.46
CA GLY A 821 -42.31 18.39 -49.39
C GLY A 821 -42.19 19.92 -49.28
N ALA A 822 -42.20 20.57 -50.44
CA ALA A 822 -42.79 21.88 -50.74
C ALA A 822 -42.59 23.09 -49.77
N PHE A 823 -41.83 24.07 -50.29
CA PHE A 823 -42.02 25.52 -50.18
C PHE A 823 -42.33 26.16 -48.82
N GLY A 824 -41.30 26.79 -48.25
CA GLY A 824 -41.42 27.82 -47.22
C GLY A 824 -40.06 28.32 -46.76
N ILE A 825 -39.46 29.27 -47.49
CA ILE A 825 -38.23 29.95 -47.07
C ILE A 825 -38.54 30.77 -45.82
N ALA A 826 -38.25 30.20 -44.64
CA ALA A 826 -38.08 30.95 -43.40
C ALA A 826 -36.58 31.12 -43.16
N VAL A 827 -36.04 32.28 -43.54
CA VAL A 827 -34.71 32.73 -43.13
C VAL A 827 -34.76 32.94 -41.61
N VAL A 828 -34.32 31.95 -40.84
CA VAL A 828 -34.02 32.15 -39.42
C VAL A 828 -32.73 32.96 -39.34
N GLY A 829 -32.88 34.26 -39.12
CA GLY A 829 -31.79 35.18 -38.87
C GLY A 829 -31.07 34.82 -37.58
N PHE A 830 -29.95 34.11 -37.69
CA PHE A 830 -28.94 34.05 -36.63
C PHE A 830 -28.10 35.32 -36.72
N GLY A 831 -28.53 36.35 -35.99
CA GLY A 831 -27.77 37.59 -35.83
C GLY A 831 -26.51 37.35 -35.01
N LEU A 832 -25.40 37.03 -35.69
CA LEU A 832 -24.06 37.18 -35.15
C LEU A 832 -23.50 38.51 -35.64
N ALA A 833 -23.39 39.46 -34.72
CA ALA A 833 -22.65 40.70 -34.92
C ALA A 833 -21.16 40.38 -35.09
N VAL A 834 -20.70 40.32 -36.34
CA VAL A 834 -19.28 40.35 -36.69
C VAL A 834 -19.01 41.68 -37.39
N SER A 835 -18.56 42.67 -36.62
CA SER A 835 -18.05 43.90 -37.20
C SER A 835 -16.61 43.71 -37.68
N ALA A 836 -16.39 44.07 -38.95
CA ALA A 836 -15.12 44.40 -39.61
C ALA A 836 -14.23 43.26 -40.12
N PHE A 837 -14.49 42.80 -41.36
CA PHE A 837 -13.46 42.53 -42.38
C PHE A 837 -14.05 42.74 -43.80
N PRO A 838 -13.30 43.30 -44.78
CA PRO A 838 -13.80 43.61 -46.12
C PRO A 838 -13.90 42.36 -47.02
N PRO A 839 -14.76 42.36 -48.06
CA PRO A 839 -15.07 41.16 -48.83
C PRO A 839 -14.00 40.88 -49.89
N VAL A 840 -13.43 39.67 -49.84
CA VAL A 840 -12.75 39.07 -51.00
C VAL A 840 -13.67 38.00 -51.57
N ALA A 841 -14.14 38.23 -52.78
CA ALA A 841 -14.89 37.27 -53.57
C ALA A 841 -13.96 36.13 -54.04
N ILE A 842 -14.26 34.89 -53.67
CA ILE A 842 -13.69 33.71 -54.32
C ILE A 842 -14.82 32.76 -54.71
N ALA A 843 -14.80 32.39 -55.99
CA ALA A 843 -15.76 31.59 -56.70
C ALA A 843 -15.81 30.13 -56.23
N ILE A 844 -17.01 29.55 -56.37
CA ILE A 844 -17.41 28.20 -56.00
C ILE A 844 -16.75 27.17 -56.94
N GLY A 845 -16.06 26.20 -56.36
CA GLY A 845 -15.58 25.04 -57.12
C GLY A 845 -14.72 24.02 -56.37
N VAL A 846 -15.19 23.44 -55.24
CA VAL A 846 -14.82 22.07 -54.75
C VAL A 846 -15.91 21.60 -53.75
N GLY A 847 -16.88 20.81 -54.21
CA GLY A 847 -18.13 20.48 -53.50
C GLY A 847 -18.06 19.50 -52.31
N ALA A 848 -16.89 19.03 -51.89
CA ALA A 848 -16.77 18.14 -50.72
C ALA A 848 -15.64 18.58 -49.76
N GLY A 849 -14.49 19.01 -50.29
CA GLY A 849 -13.37 19.49 -49.49
C GLY A 849 -13.63 20.83 -48.80
N VAL A 850 -14.37 21.76 -49.44
CA VAL A 850 -14.68 23.07 -48.86
C VAL A 850 -15.74 22.96 -47.77
N ALA A 851 -16.76 22.10 -47.95
CA ALA A 851 -17.74 21.82 -46.91
C ALA A 851 -17.07 21.20 -45.67
N ALA A 852 -16.18 20.22 -45.85
CA ALA A 852 -15.41 19.63 -44.76
C ALA A 852 -14.46 20.64 -44.08
N GLY A 853 -13.81 21.52 -44.84
CA GLY A 853 -12.93 22.58 -44.32
C GLY A 853 -13.69 23.66 -43.55
N VAL A 854 -14.86 24.09 -44.04
CA VAL A 854 -15.73 25.05 -43.35
C VAL A 854 -16.31 24.42 -42.08
N ILE A 855 -16.74 23.16 -42.12
CA ILE A 855 -17.19 22.45 -40.92
C ILE A 855 -16.04 22.33 -39.90
N ALA A 856 -14.82 21.99 -40.33
CA ALA A 856 -13.66 21.92 -39.44
C ALA A 856 -13.31 23.27 -38.81
N LEU A 857 -13.40 24.37 -39.56
CA LEU A 857 -13.16 25.72 -39.05
C LEU A 857 -14.27 26.19 -38.10
N VAL A 858 -15.54 25.88 -38.38
CA VAL A 858 -16.66 26.16 -37.48
C VAL A 858 -16.53 25.34 -36.20
N LEU A 859 -16.12 24.07 -36.29
CA LEU A 859 -15.86 23.22 -35.12
C LEU A 859 -14.67 23.73 -34.31
N LEU A 860 -13.60 24.18 -34.95
CA LEU A 860 -12.45 24.79 -34.27
C LEU A 860 -12.84 26.12 -33.62
N GLY A 861 -13.66 26.94 -34.28
CA GLY A 861 -14.19 28.19 -33.76
C GLY A 861 -15.11 27.99 -32.54
N ASP A 862 -16.09 27.08 -32.61
CA ASP A 862 -16.95 26.70 -31.49
C ASP A 862 -16.13 26.10 -30.35
N PHE A 863 -15.12 25.28 -30.66
CA PHE A 863 -14.20 24.73 -29.67
C PHE A 863 -13.39 25.82 -28.95
N LEU A 864 -12.80 26.77 -29.68
CA LEU A 864 -12.05 27.89 -29.10
C LEU A 864 -12.94 28.85 -28.31
N TYR A 865 -14.14 29.13 -28.80
CA TYR A 865 -15.15 29.95 -28.10
C TYR A 865 -15.60 29.28 -26.80
N ARG A 866 -15.85 27.97 -26.81
CA ARG A 866 -16.16 27.19 -25.59
C ARG A 866 -14.99 27.14 -24.63
N LEU A 867 -13.75 27.06 -25.11
CA LEU A 867 -12.55 27.16 -24.28
C LEU A 867 -12.42 28.52 -23.60
N ALA A 868 -12.68 29.61 -24.34
CA ALA A 868 -12.63 30.97 -23.80
C ALA A 868 -13.75 31.23 -22.78
N THR A 869 -15.00 30.86 -23.10
CA THR A 869 -16.14 30.96 -22.17
C THR A 869 -15.95 30.08 -20.94
N LYS A 870 -15.30 28.92 -21.08
CA LYS A 870 -14.91 28.05 -19.96
C LYS A 870 -13.89 28.70 -19.03
N ASN A 871 -12.80 29.26 -19.58
CA ASN A 871 -11.80 29.94 -18.75
C ASN A 871 -12.44 31.11 -17.99
N SER A 872 -13.36 31.82 -18.64
CA SER A 872 -14.18 32.86 -17.99
C SER A 872 -15.08 32.29 -16.88
N ALA A 873 -15.80 31.20 -17.13
CA ALA A 873 -16.67 30.55 -16.14
C ALA A 873 -15.88 29.98 -14.94
N GLN A 874 -14.73 29.36 -15.19
CA GLN A 874 -13.83 28.87 -14.14
C GLN A 874 -13.30 30.02 -13.30
N LYS A 875 -12.89 31.12 -13.94
CA LYS A 875 -12.45 32.34 -13.25
C LYS A 875 -13.56 32.94 -12.39
N ALA A 876 -14.77 33.11 -12.95
CA ALA A 876 -15.92 33.65 -12.23
C ALA A 876 -16.29 32.78 -11.02
N ARG A 877 -16.28 31.45 -11.17
CA ARG A 877 -16.52 30.51 -10.07
C ARG A 877 -15.43 30.59 -9.01
N PHE A 878 -14.17 30.68 -9.42
CA PHE A 878 -13.05 30.85 -8.50
C PHE A 878 -13.19 32.16 -7.70
N GLU A 879 -13.53 33.27 -8.35
CA GLU A 879 -13.80 34.55 -7.68
C GLU A 879 -14.97 34.46 -6.70
N GLU A 880 -16.06 33.77 -7.05
CA GLU A 880 -17.18 33.51 -6.15
C GLU A 880 -16.77 32.69 -4.91
N LEU A 881 -15.94 31.66 -5.11
CA LEU A 881 -15.37 30.86 -4.02
C LEU A 881 -14.47 31.72 -3.12
N GLN A 882 -13.65 32.62 -3.68
CA GLN A 882 -12.83 33.53 -2.89
C GLN A 882 -13.68 34.48 -2.04
N LYS A 883 -14.76 35.04 -2.59
CA LYS A 883 -15.70 35.87 -1.82
C LYS A 883 -16.30 35.11 -0.63
N ARG A 884 -16.70 33.86 -0.84
CA ARG A 884 -17.20 32.99 0.24
C ARG A 884 -16.12 32.67 1.27
N ASN A 885 -14.87 32.45 0.84
CA ASN A 885 -13.76 32.19 1.76
C ASN A 885 -13.53 33.38 2.69
N ILE A 886 -13.59 34.62 2.17
CA ILE A 886 -13.46 35.84 2.98
C ILE A 886 -14.55 35.89 4.05
N THR A 887 -15.82 35.64 3.68
CA THR A 887 -16.93 35.60 4.65
C THR A 887 -16.72 34.53 5.73
N LEU A 888 -16.17 33.36 5.38
CA LEU A 888 -15.88 32.30 6.36
C LEU A 888 -14.79 32.71 7.37
N ILE A 889 -13.77 33.43 6.90
CA ILE A 889 -12.71 33.96 7.76
C ILE A 889 -13.28 35.03 8.70
N GLU A 890 -14.11 35.94 8.19
CA GLU A 890 -14.82 36.94 9.00
C GLU A 890 -15.69 36.29 10.08
N MET A 891 -16.45 35.25 9.73
CA MET A 891 -17.25 34.47 10.68
C MET A 891 -16.40 33.73 11.74
N SER A 892 -15.21 33.27 11.37
CA SER A 892 -14.28 32.64 12.31
C SER A 892 -13.73 33.65 13.31
N ASN A 893 -13.33 34.83 12.82
CA ASN A 893 -12.82 35.91 13.66
C ASN A 893 -13.86 36.43 14.66
N GLN A 894 -15.15 36.44 14.27
CA GLN A 894 -16.25 36.79 15.18
C GLN A 894 -16.52 35.72 16.25
N LYS A 895 -16.15 34.47 15.99
CA LYS A 895 -16.39 33.34 16.91
C LYS A 895 -15.28 33.13 17.92
N LYS A 896 -14.05 33.61 17.67
CA LYS A 896 -13.00 33.64 18.70
C LYS A 896 -13.47 34.62 19.78
N PRO A 897 -13.89 34.17 20.97
CA PRO A 897 -14.24 35.08 22.06
C PRO A 897 -13.02 35.97 22.32
N GLU A 898 -13.24 37.25 22.70
CA GLU A 898 -12.18 38.11 23.25
C GLU A 898 -11.67 37.48 24.57
N ALA A 899 -10.84 36.46 24.46
CA ALA A 899 -10.29 35.71 25.59
C ALA A 899 -9.14 36.45 26.28
N ASP A 900 -8.90 37.72 25.93
CA ASP A 900 -7.69 38.47 26.32
C ASP A 900 -7.98 39.75 27.15
N GLN A 901 -9.17 39.88 27.75
CA GLN A 901 -9.48 41.04 28.62
C GLN A 901 -10.19 40.72 29.95
N ASP A 902 -10.13 39.50 30.47
CA ASP A 902 -10.42 39.26 31.90
C ASP A 902 -9.17 38.73 32.62
N PRO A 903 -8.40 39.57 33.34
CA PRO A 903 -7.20 39.14 34.07
C PRO A 903 -7.50 38.24 35.29
N ARG A 904 -8.71 37.67 35.41
CA ARG A 904 -9.17 36.88 36.56
C ARG A 904 -9.18 35.37 36.37
N TYR A 905 -8.88 34.84 35.19
CA TYR A 905 -8.91 33.40 34.91
C TYR A 905 -7.53 32.71 34.79
N GLY A 906 -6.50 33.29 35.41
CA GLY A 906 -5.11 32.77 35.36
C GLY A 906 -4.62 32.00 36.59
N GLN A 907 -5.46 31.52 37.51
CA GLN A 907 -4.98 30.87 38.75
C GLN A 907 -5.61 29.52 39.16
N GLU A 908 -6.57 28.93 38.42
CA GLU A 908 -7.24 27.71 38.89
C GLU A 908 -6.76 26.38 38.27
N GLU A 909 -5.82 26.37 37.31
CA GLU A 909 -5.31 25.13 36.69
C GLU A 909 -4.01 24.57 37.31
N GLN A 910 -3.63 25.01 38.51
CA GLN A 910 -2.52 24.42 39.30
C GLN A 910 -2.92 23.84 40.66
N ALA A 911 -4.22 23.74 40.98
CA ALA A 911 -4.69 23.24 42.27
C ALA A 911 -5.53 21.98 42.13
N ASN A 912 -4.95 20.87 41.65
CA ASN A 912 -5.50 19.52 41.88
C ASN A 912 -4.47 18.38 41.68
N ALA A 913 -3.23 18.62 42.10
CA ALA A 913 -2.23 17.57 42.33
C ALA A 913 -1.69 17.72 43.76
N GLY A 914 -2.30 17.02 44.72
CA GLY A 914 -1.81 17.06 46.11
C GLY A 914 -2.77 16.46 47.12
N ASN A 915 -2.82 15.12 47.19
CA ASN A 915 -3.12 14.43 48.44
C ASN A 915 -2.68 12.95 48.35
N ALA A 916 -1.40 12.71 48.61
CA ALA A 916 -0.89 11.42 49.05
C ALA A 916 0.34 11.63 49.95
N SER A 917 0.13 11.41 51.25
CA SER A 917 1.05 10.77 52.21
C SER A 917 2.55 11.12 52.18
N SER A 918 2.96 11.92 53.15
CA SER A 918 4.34 12.28 53.50
C SER A 918 5.18 11.13 54.10
N VAL A 919 6.42 10.97 53.61
CA VAL A 919 7.57 10.39 54.35
C VAL A 919 8.73 11.38 54.25
N PRO A 920 9.48 11.69 55.33
CA PRO A 920 10.39 12.83 55.37
C PRO A 920 11.81 12.47 54.89
N VAL A 921 12.36 13.27 53.97
CA VAL A 921 13.80 13.25 53.64
C VAL A 921 14.44 14.57 54.05
N GLY A 922 15.59 14.43 54.72
CA GLY A 922 16.31 15.48 55.39
C GLY A 922 17.03 16.48 54.48
N LYS A 923 17.17 17.67 55.06
CA LYS A 923 17.96 18.85 54.63
C LYS A 923 19.35 18.50 54.09
N TRP A 924 19.72 19.08 52.95
CA TRP A 924 21.06 19.62 52.73
C TRP A 924 21.01 20.98 52.05
N ARG A 925 21.94 21.84 52.46
CA ARG A 925 21.99 23.30 52.32
C ARG A 925 22.39 23.80 50.94
N ASP A 926 21.81 24.94 50.60
CA ASP A 926 22.34 26.00 49.74
C ASP A 926 23.80 26.39 50.07
N THR A 927 24.59 26.63 49.01
CA THR A 927 25.43 27.84 48.94
C THR A 927 25.50 28.36 47.50
N LYS A 928 25.12 29.64 47.37
CA LYS A 928 25.19 30.51 46.18
C LYS A 928 26.63 30.87 45.81
N SER A 929 26.90 31.15 44.53
CA SER A 929 27.06 32.52 43.99
C SER A 929 28.14 32.68 42.89
N ALA A 930 27.69 33.25 41.76
CA ALA A 930 28.31 34.21 40.84
C ALA A 930 29.65 33.93 40.12
N TYR A 931 29.69 34.03 38.78
CA TYR A 931 30.01 35.26 38.02
C TYR A 931 30.02 34.98 36.48
N ILE A 932 29.67 35.99 35.67
CA ILE A 932 29.58 36.09 34.19
C ILE A 932 30.79 36.97 33.71
N PRO A 933 31.23 37.15 32.43
CA PRO A 933 31.11 36.44 31.13
C PRO A 933 32.51 36.16 30.47
N ASP A 934 32.58 35.56 29.27
CA ASP A 934 32.97 36.29 28.04
C ASP A 934 32.84 35.48 26.74
N ARG A 935 32.50 36.19 25.65
CA ARG A 935 32.45 35.75 24.26
C ARG A 935 33.85 35.88 23.64
N ASN A 936 34.31 34.88 22.87
CA ASN A 936 35.08 35.04 21.60
C ASN A 936 35.56 33.70 21.01
N GLY A 937 34.80 33.17 20.04
CA GLY A 937 35.18 32.32 18.89
C GLY A 937 36.00 31.01 19.08
N PRO A 938 36.27 30.23 18.00
CA PRO A 938 35.70 30.25 16.66
C PRO A 938 35.06 28.92 16.22
N VAL A 939 34.28 29.01 15.15
CA VAL A 939 33.71 27.90 14.36
C VAL A 939 34.83 27.11 13.68
N ILE A 940 34.87 25.78 13.86
CA ILE A 940 35.62 24.87 12.97
C ILE A 940 34.75 23.66 12.58
N SER A 941 34.56 23.58 11.26
CA SER A 941 34.12 22.47 10.42
C SER A 941 34.73 21.12 10.79
N THR A 942 33.91 20.09 10.98
CA THR A 942 34.37 18.69 10.96
C THR A 942 34.25 18.11 9.55
N SER A 943 35.41 17.92 8.92
CA SER A 943 35.61 17.02 7.79
C SER A 943 36.82 16.11 8.07
N TYR A 944 36.78 14.95 7.44
CA TYR A 944 37.84 13.94 7.23
C TYR A 944 37.84 12.65 8.04
N ALA A 945 37.66 11.59 7.26
CA ALA A 945 38.03 10.21 7.49
C ALA A 945 39.50 9.94 7.14
N LYS A 946 39.97 8.76 7.60
CA LYS A 946 41.15 7.98 7.17
C LYS A 946 42.53 8.58 7.43
N THR A 947 43.29 7.90 8.30
CA THR A 947 44.53 7.13 8.00
C THR A 947 45.28 6.95 9.32
N VAL A 948 45.64 5.72 9.71
CA VAL A 948 46.92 5.30 10.33
C VAL A 948 46.77 3.82 10.66
N LEU A 949 47.47 2.94 9.95
CA LEU A 949 47.99 1.68 10.47
C LEU A 949 49.13 1.23 9.55
N ASN A 950 50.35 1.58 9.95
CA ASN A 950 51.57 0.82 9.73
C ASN A 950 52.71 1.54 10.46
N GLU A 951 53.29 0.90 11.48
CA GLU A 951 54.74 0.72 11.63
C GLU A 951 55.10 0.00 12.93
N GLY A 952 55.95 -1.02 12.79
CA GLY A 952 56.82 -1.61 13.83
C GLY A 952 56.29 -2.90 14.47
N ARG A 953 57.04 -4.02 14.53
CA ARG A 953 58.43 -4.29 14.13
C ARG A 953 58.69 -5.80 14.22
N GLU A 954 59.58 -6.27 13.36
CA GLU A 954 60.11 -7.64 13.26
C GLU A 954 60.85 -8.11 14.52
N SER A 955 60.82 -9.43 14.77
CA SER A 955 61.99 -10.35 14.77
C SER A 955 61.88 -11.45 15.83
N GLN A 956 61.81 -12.71 15.39
CA GLN A 956 62.78 -13.75 15.74
C GLN A 956 62.45 -15.05 15.00
N LYS A 957 63.50 -15.62 14.39
CA LYS A 957 63.55 -16.91 13.73
C LYS A 957 64.32 -17.88 14.64
N ASP A 958 63.97 -19.16 14.46
CA ASP A 958 64.78 -20.38 14.64
C ASP A 958 64.69 -21.19 15.96
N VAL A 959 64.24 -22.45 15.74
CA VAL A 959 64.70 -23.74 16.31
C VAL A 959 64.17 -24.17 17.69
N LEU A 960 63.25 -25.16 17.72
CA LEU A 960 63.51 -26.55 18.16
C LEU A 960 62.24 -27.44 18.18
N ASP A 961 62.45 -28.69 17.79
CA ASP A 961 61.62 -29.88 18.04
C ASP A 961 61.01 -29.95 19.45
N SER A 962 59.74 -30.38 19.54
CA SER A 962 59.34 -31.57 20.32
C SER A 962 57.81 -31.72 20.37
N THR A 963 57.33 -32.85 19.84
CA THR A 963 56.48 -33.88 20.48
C THR A 963 55.27 -33.50 21.37
N VAL A 964 54.29 -34.41 21.37
CA VAL A 964 53.08 -34.58 22.22
C VAL A 964 51.82 -33.97 21.58
N GLY A 965 50.72 -34.70 21.38
CA GLY A 965 50.37 -36.07 21.73
C GLY A 965 48.90 -36.26 21.38
N ALA A 966 48.60 -37.35 20.67
CA ALA A 966 47.24 -37.75 20.38
C ALA A 966 46.50 -38.12 21.67
N ARG A 967 45.33 -37.52 21.91
CA ARG A 967 44.31 -38.05 22.82
C ARG A 967 43.03 -38.31 22.04
N THR A 968 42.89 -39.58 21.66
CA THR A 968 41.65 -40.26 21.35
C THR A 968 40.75 -40.25 22.58
N PHE A 969 39.55 -39.67 22.47
CA PHE A 969 38.49 -39.89 23.44
C PHE A 969 37.70 -41.14 23.04
N ARG A 970 37.82 -42.16 23.90
CA ARG A 970 37.08 -43.41 23.89
C ARG A 970 35.76 -43.15 24.63
N MET A 971 34.62 -43.32 23.98
CA MET A 971 33.33 -43.45 24.66
C MET A 971 33.09 -44.94 24.87
N ASP A 972 33.12 -45.36 26.14
CA ASP A 972 32.68 -46.68 26.56
C ASP A 972 31.16 -46.71 26.73
N SER A 973 30.62 -47.81 26.24
CA SER A 973 29.26 -48.30 26.30
C SER A 973 28.94 -48.96 27.64
N SER A 974 27.79 -48.59 28.23
CA SER A 974 26.90 -49.43 29.07
C SER A 974 25.81 -48.49 29.57
N GLY A 975 24.50 -48.73 29.50
CA GLY A 975 23.66 -49.90 29.26
C GLY A 975 22.31 -49.58 29.94
N GLY A 976 21.22 -50.21 29.53
CA GLY A 976 19.96 -50.19 30.28
C GLY A 976 18.72 -50.04 29.41
N GLU A 977 18.09 -51.18 29.13
CA GLU A 977 16.76 -51.35 28.54
C GLU A 977 15.62 -50.98 29.52
N ASP A 978 14.44 -50.81 28.92
CA ASP A 978 13.08 -51.06 29.40
C ASP A 978 12.12 -49.87 29.66
N LEU A 979 10.99 -49.99 28.92
CA LEU A 979 9.72 -49.24 28.80
C LEU A 979 9.65 -48.03 27.86
#